data_AF-D3EYV1-F1
#
_entry.id   AF-D3EYV1-F1
#
_cell.length_a   1.000
_cell.length_b   1.000
_cell.length_c   1.000
_cell.angle_alpha   90.00
_cell.angle_beta   90.00
_cell.angle_gamma   90.00
#
_symmetry.space_group_name_H-M   'P 1'
#
loop_
_entity.id
_entity.type
_entity.pdbx_description
1 polymer ?
#
loop_
_entity_poly.entity_id
_entity_poly.type
_entity_poly.pdbx_seq_one_letter_code
_entity_poly.pdbx_strand_id
1 'polypeptide(L)'
;MRRLLVGAVLAVLLGCLLPAAASALDVDVTAAPYSAAGDGVTNDRLAIQSAIDAVNAAGGGTVTLPASRTFLSGNLRLKSNVELIIARGATLKQSQTVAHYDYTPLRGMIIDLTIPWNFTFYRNFPLVYAASARNVKVTGRGTIEMTHLPNVADTILNDAIGLYQVTGFELADLHVIGGGVPYIGIYFSDNGSMHDMTLNEPYKDPVSGLELISSQHVVVEDNVMRNPDGRPGVTDDGIALGTIHRDPRSTGWWRSDVSEPLSDVIVRNNIVETECCSALAFIPWASVTADKRDGEMRNILIENNVLNAPATWDSVKCWCDNPWNGPGGAAYTATDSDQAQMTNIRFSGNTYAGRVNEFIRANIAGVRGAPFHPGEPFIQNPGFETTGTSSWSTVGTASQVGATDGLSVGQSGRFYGYIQDFRTGYTALGQGVGLAASTSYRYRARVQTSGANVRLFVHNQCTNTTVAVLNVSATSWTTYDLPFTTTTACSNYEIGIDPAGSTSGWARIDDVELHGPAMDEGDPKFTYSGMWQQWLDPVDFGGTHLTTSSAGATANVTFYGTEARWRGTRGPNMGYADIWLDGVFRGTVDLYSGSFATGADLWSTGTVARGWHVLGIRAQGARNPLSSADYVAIDSVAVSGY
;
A
#
# COMPACT_ATOMS: atom_id res chain seq x y z
N MET A 1 -52.54 -42.70 7.00
CA MET A 1 -54.02 -42.55 7.04
C MET A 1 -54.38 -41.11 6.73
N ARG A 2 -55.31 -40.91 5.78
CA ARG A 2 -55.94 -39.63 5.42
C ARG A 2 -56.63 -38.99 6.64
N ARG A 3 -56.68 -37.65 6.68
CA ARG A 3 -57.94 -36.86 6.68
C ARG A 3 -57.71 -35.34 6.58
N LEU A 4 -58.19 -34.80 5.45
CA LEU A 4 -58.75 -33.46 5.23
C LEU A 4 -59.96 -33.22 6.20
N LEU A 5 -60.53 -32.05 6.51
CA LEU A 5 -60.61 -30.70 5.90
C LEU A 5 -61.39 -29.75 6.88
N VAL A 6 -61.27 -28.43 6.67
CA VAL A 6 -62.18 -27.29 7.00
C VAL A 6 -62.01 -26.63 8.39
N GLY A 7 -61.87 -25.30 8.57
CA GLY A 7 -61.83 -24.14 7.67
C GLY A 7 -61.97 -22.84 8.49
N ALA A 8 -61.40 -21.72 8.01
CA ALA A 8 -61.88 -20.34 8.22
C ALA A 8 -60.92 -19.37 7.51
N VAL A 9 -61.42 -18.75 6.43
CA VAL A 9 -60.77 -17.66 5.72
C VAL A 9 -61.06 -16.37 6.50
N LEU A 10 -60.02 -15.73 7.04
CA LEU A 10 -60.05 -14.33 7.45
C LEU A 10 -59.17 -13.55 6.46
N ALA A 11 -59.79 -12.95 5.45
CA ALA A 11 -59.11 -12.05 4.54
C ALA A 11 -58.87 -10.72 5.26
N VAL A 12 -57.72 -10.58 5.91
CA VAL A 12 -57.17 -9.26 6.27
C VAL A 12 -56.53 -8.72 4.99
N LEU A 13 -57.20 -7.75 4.35
CA LEU A 13 -56.61 -6.88 3.35
C LEU A 13 -55.49 -6.06 4.02
N LEU A 14 -54.31 -6.66 4.14
CA LEU A 14 -53.09 -5.90 4.31
C LEU A 14 -52.78 -5.32 2.92
N GLY A 15 -53.34 -4.14 2.65
CA GLY A 15 -52.92 -3.34 1.51
C GLY A 15 -51.42 -3.14 1.64
N CYS A 16 -50.64 -3.83 0.80
CA CYS A 16 -49.29 -3.44 0.49
C CYS A 16 -49.38 -2.04 -0.12
N LEU A 17 -49.30 -1.02 0.73
CA LEU A 17 -48.81 0.29 0.34
C LEU A 17 -47.38 0.04 -0.12
N LEU A 18 -47.22 -0.24 -1.42
CA LEU A 18 -45.96 0.01 -2.09
C LEU A 18 -45.56 1.44 -1.68
N PRO A 19 -44.36 1.66 -1.12
CA PRO A 19 -43.91 3.02 -0.86
C PRO A 19 -44.06 3.78 -2.17
N ALA A 20 -44.79 4.90 -2.14
CA ALA A 20 -44.88 5.79 -3.28
C ALA A 20 -43.47 5.99 -3.82
N ALA A 21 -43.28 5.77 -5.13
CA ALA A 21 -41.98 5.97 -5.75
C ALA A 21 -41.47 7.36 -5.34
N ALA A 22 -40.38 7.38 -4.56
CA ALA A 22 -39.73 8.61 -4.18
C ALA A 22 -39.39 9.37 -5.46
N SER A 23 -40.05 10.51 -5.70
CA SER A 23 -39.77 11.36 -6.85
C SER A 23 -38.55 12.20 -6.53
N ALA A 24 -37.51 12.13 -7.36
CA ALA A 24 -36.39 13.04 -7.27
C ALA A 24 -36.89 14.50 -7.24
N LEU A 25 -36.42 15.28 -6.26
CA LEU A 25 -36.79 16.68 -6.09
C LEU A 25 -35.63 17.56 -6.55
N ASP A 26 -35.91 18.48 -7.47
CA ASP A 26 -34.96 19.48 -7.94
C ASP A 26 -35.30 20.84 -7.34
N VAL A 27 -34.33 21.46 -6.69
CA VAL A 27 -34.51 22.72 -5.95
C VAL A 27 -33.51 23.77 -6.44
N ASP A 28 -34.01 24.94 -6.83
CA ASP A 28 -33.23 26.18 -6.86
C ASP A 28 -33.32 26.85 -5.48
N VAL A 29 -32.19 27.06 -4.81
CA VAL A 29 -32.17 27.60 -3.45
C VAL A 29 -32.74 29.03 -3.34
N THR A 30 -32.80 29.78 -4.45
CA THR A 30 -33.34 31.14 -4.49
C THR A 30 -34.85 31.17 -4.66
N ALA A 31 -35.46 30.05 -5.06
CA ALA A 31 -36.90 29.92 -5.15
C ALA A 31 -37.54 29.73 -3.76
N ALA A 32 -38.81 30.13 -3.63
CA ALA A 32 -39.59 29.82 -2.46
C ALA A 32 -39.74 28.28 -2.32
N PRO A 33 -39.70 27.72 -1.09
CA PRO A 33 -39.70 28.43 0.19
C PRO A 33 -38.29 28.81 0.72
N TYR A 34 -37.21 28.40 0.07
CA TYR A 34 -35.84 28.52 0.61
C TYR A 34 -35.30 29.95 0.55
N SER A 35 -35.56 30.66 -0.56
CA SER A 35 -35.31 32.10 -0.72
C SER A 35 -33.90 32.56 -0.33
N ALA A 36 -32.87 31.77 -0.62
CA ALA A 36 -31.48 32.19 -0.46
C ALA A 36 -31.23 33.48 -1.26
N ALA A 37 -30.54 34.44 -0.66
CA ALA A 37 -30.30 35.76 -1.24
C ALA A 37 -29.28 35.66 -2.39
N GLY A 38 -28.16 34.98 -2.16
CA GLY A 38 -27.08 34.88 -3.15
C GLY A 38 -26.42 36.23 -3.46
N ASP A 39 -26.38 37.14 -2.47
CA ASP A 39 -25.85 38.51 -2.58
C ASP A 39 -24.41 38.66 -2.05
N GLY A 40 -23.81 37.56 -1.56
CA GLY A 40 -22.46 37.50 -1.00
C GLY A 40 -22.31 38.07 0.41
N VAL A 41 -23.41 38.50 1.05
CA VAL A 41 -23.40 39.16 2.37
C VAL A 41 -24.36 38.48 3.34
N THR A 42 -25.55 38.12 2.88
CA THR A 42 -26.56 37.41 3.65
C THR A 42 -26.10 35.99 3.96
N ASN A 43 -26.27 35.54 5.21
CA ASN A 43 -25.99 34.16 5.58
C ASN A 43 -27.04 33.22 4.97
N ASP A 44 -26.71 32.62 3.84
CA ASP A 44 -27.58 31.74 3.06
C ASP A 44 -27.61 30.30 3.57
N ARG A 45 -26.83 29.98 4.60
CA ARG A 45 -26.64 28.61 5.07
C ARG A 45 -27.95 27.89 5.40
N LEU A 46 -28.84 28.52 6.17
CA LEU A 46 -30.09 27.87 6.59
C LEU A 46 -31.03 27.63 5.41
N ALA A 47 -31.04 28.53 4.42
CA ALA A 47 -31.82 28.36 3.20
C ALA A 47 -31.31 27.16 2.39
N ILE A 48 -29.99 27.08 2.17
CA ILE A 48 -29.35 25.99 1.44
C ILE A 48 -29.49 24.66 2.18
N GLN A 49 -29.25 24.63 3.50
CA GLN A 49 -29.41 23.41 4.30
C GLN A 49 -30.85 22.91 4.29
N SER A 50 -31.84 23.82 4.32
CA SER A 50 -33.26 23.45 4.23
C SER A 50 -33.61 22.83 2.87
N ALA A 51 -32.99 23.31 1.78
CA ALA A 51 -33.12 22.71 0.46
C ALA A 51 -32.54 21.28 0.40
N ILE A 52 -31.32 21.10 0.93
CA ILE A 52 -30.67 19.77 1.05
C ILE A 52 -31.55 18.81 1.86
N ASP A 53 -32.09 19.28 2.98
CA ASP A 53 -32.93 18.49 3.86
C ASP A 53 -34.23 18.05 3.17
N ALA A 54 -34.85 18.95 2.41
CA ALA A 54 -36.07 18.66 1.66
C ALA A 54 -35.83 17.68 0.51
N VAL A 55 -34.74 17.84 -0.25
CA VAL A 55 -34.38 16.93 -1.35
C VAL A 55 -34.09 15.54 -0.81
N ASN A 56 -33.33 15.43 0.29
CA ASN A 56 -33.10 14.14 0.93
C ASN A 56 -34.40 13.50 1.46
N ALA A 57 -35.28 14.29 2.09
CA ALA A 57 -36.57 13.80 2.59
C ALA A 57 -37.51 13.34 1.47
N ALA A 58 -37.39 13.90 0.27
CA ALA A 58 -38.08 13.45 -0.94
C ALA A 58 -37.50 12.15 -1.53
N GLY A 59 -36.39 11.66 -0.99
CA GLY A 59 -35.69 10.44 -1.40
C GLY A 59 -34.46 10.67 -2.27
N GLY A 60 -34.18 11.92 -2.64
CA GLY A 60 -33.02 12.35 -3.42
C GLY A 60 -33.36 13.40 -4.47
N GLY A 61 -32.35 13.81 -5.23
CA GLY A 61 -32.47 14.80 -6.30
C GLY A 61 -31.38 15.88 -6.21
N THR A 62 -31.65 17.04 -6.79
CA THR A 62 -30.65 18.10 -6.96
C THR A 62 -30.98 19.35 -6.13
N VAL A 63 -29.94 19.97 -5.59
CA VAL A 63 -29.97 21.32 -5.00
C VAL A 63 -29.05 22.19 -5.83
N THR A 64 -29.58 23.21 -6.47
CA THR A 64 -28.84 24.11 -7.36
C THR A 64 -28.61 25.45 -6.71
N LEU A 65 -27.34 25.88 -6.69
CA LEU A 65 -26.93 27.27 -6.51
C LEU A 65 -26.88 27.93 -7.90
N PRO A 66 -27.87 28.76 -8.28
CA PRO A 66 -27.95 29.30 -9.64
C PRO A 66 -26.84 30.29 -9.96
N ALA A 67 -26.54 30.41 -11.25
CA ALA A 67 -25.47 31.23 -11.81
C ALA A 67 -25.56 32.72 -11.42
N SER A 68 -24.42 33.41 -11.52
CA SER A 68 -24.29 34.86 -11.33
C SER A 68 -24.68 35.35 -9.92
N ARG A 69 -24.45 34.50 -8.90
CA ARG A 69 -24.73 34.78 -7.50
C ARG A 69 -23.60 34.31 -6.60
N THR A 70 -23.48 34.91 -5.43
CA THR A 70 -22.54 34.50 -4.39
C THR A 70 -23.29 34.16 -3.12
N PHE A 71 -23.18 32.92 -2.66
CA PHE A 71 -23.88 32.44 -1.46
C PHE A 71 -22.90 32.40 -0.31
N LEU A 72 -23.06 33.29 0.68
CA LEU A 72 -22.23 33.29 1.88
C LEU A 72 -22.76 32.26 2.88
N SER A 73 -21.93 31.29 3.26
CA SER A 73 -22.38 30.19 4.12
C SER A 73 -21.32 29.78 5.15
N GLY A 74 -21.78 29.33 6.32
CA GLY A 74 -21.03 28.39 7.15
C GLY A 74 -21.12 26.95 6.59
N ASN A 75 -20.84 25.94 7.40
CA ASN A 75 -20.82 24.53 6.99
C ASN A 75 -22.19 24.02 6.49
N LEU A 76 -22.18 23.22 5.42
CA LEU A 76 -23.34 22.56 4.84
C LEU A 76 -23.17 21.04 4.92
N ARG A 77 -24.16 20.35 5.48
CA ARG A 77 -24.17 18.89 5.56
C ARG A 77 -25.00 18.32 4.41
N LEU A 78 -24.34 17.66 3.46
CA LEU A 78 -24.99 16.84 2.45
C LEU A 78 -25.50 15.54 3.07
N LYS A 79 -26.57 15.00 2.46
CA LYS A 79 -27.24 13.77 2.87
C LYS A 79 -27.31 12.81 1.70
N SER A 80 -27.72 11.57 1.97
CA SER A 80 -27.77 10.53 0.94
C SER A 80 -28.66 10.91 -0.24
N ASN A 81 -28.27 10.50 -1.45
CA ASN A 81 -28.98 10.73 -2.71
C ASN A 81 -29.15 12.21 -3.10
N VAL A 82 -28.33 13.12 -2.55
CA VAL A 82 -28.36 14.55 -2.87
C VAL A 82 -27.18 14.90 -3.76
N GLU A 83 -27.47 15.62 -4.84
CA GLU A 83 -26.48 16.34 -5.64
C GLU A 83 -26.56 17.84 -5.34
N LEU A 84 -25.45 18.46 -4.95
CA LEU A 84 -25.30 19.90 -4.85
C LEU A 84 -24.64 20.42 -6.14
N ILE A 85 -25.40 21.14 -6.96
CA ILE A 85 -24.93 21.76 -8.20
C ILE A 85 -24.57 23.22 -7.92
N ILE A 86 -23.29 23.56 -8.08
CA ILE A 86 -22.82 24.95 -8.08
C ILE A 86 -22.72 25.37 -9.55
N ALA A 87 -23.73 26.10 -10.03
CA ALA A 87 -23.83 26.42 -11.44
C ALA A 87 -22.67 27.31 -11.91
N ARG A 88 -22.38 27.28 -13.22
CA ARG A 88 -21.34 28.14 -13.82
C ARG A 88 -21.54 29.60 -13.44
N GLY A 89 -20.53 30.21 -12.83
CA GLY A 89 -20.58 31.61 -12.39
C GLY A 89 -21.35 31.84 -11.08
N ALA A 90 -21.78 30.78 -10.39
CA ALA A 90 -22.15 30.85 -8.98
C ALA A 90 -20.91 30.64 -8.10
N THR A 91 -20.89 31.27 -6.94
CA THR A 91 -19.86 31.08 -5.92
C THR A 91 -20.49 30.67 -4.59
N LEU A 92 -20.07 29.55 -4.02
CA LEU A 92 -20.29 29.25 -2.61
C LEU A 92 -19.10 29.78 -1.80
N LYS A 93 -19.33 30.81 -0.99
CA LYS A 93 -18.28 31.53 -0.26
C LYS A 93 -18.31 31.19 1.22
N GLN A 94 -17.15 30.81 1.76
CA GLN A 94 -16.97 30.53 3.17
C GLN A 94 -17.17 31.79 4.04
N SER A 95 -17.98 31.68 5.08
CA SER A 95 -18.13 32.71 6.10
C SER A 95 -17.00 32.68 7.14
N GLN A 96 -16.49 33.85 7.53
CA GLN A 96 -15.58 34.03 8.67
C GLN A 96 -16.29 34.43 9.97
N THR A 97 -17.64 34.43 9.96
CA THR A 97 -18.47 34.70 11.13
C THR A 97 -18.87 33.40 11.82
N VAL A 98 -18.42 33.20 13.07
CA VAL A 98 -18.68 32.01 13.90
C VAL A 98 -20.18 31.67 13.97
N ALA A 99 -21.05 32.67 14.14
CA ALA A 99 -22.49 32.47 14.26
C ALA A 99 -23.17 31.94 12.97
N HIS A 100 -22.45 31.91 11.84
CA HIS A 100 -22.99 31.33 10.61
C HIS A 100 -22.88 29.80 10.59
N TYR A 101 -22.13 29.15 11.48
CA TYR A 101 -21.96 27.69 11.54
C TYR A 101 -22.95 27.02 12.53
N ASP A 102 -23.21 25.71 12.44
CA ASP A 102 -24.08 25.00 13.42
C ASP A 102 -23.30 24.49 14.63
N TYR A 103 -22.00 24.69 14.60
CA TYR A 103 -21.08 24.41 15.67
C TYR A 103 -20.22 25.65 15.90
N THR A 104 -19.40 25.63 16.95
CA THR A 104 -18.44 26.70 17.21
C THR A 104 -17.10 26.34 16.55
N PRO A 105 -16.75 26.93 15.39
CA PRO A 105 -15.45 26.72 14.78
C PRO A 105 -14.31 27.32 15.59
N LEU A 106 -13.14 26.70 15.44
CA LEU A 106 -11.86 27.20 15.92
C LEU A 106 -11.26 28.19 14.90
N ARG A 107 -10.44 29.11 15.41
CA ARG A 107 -9.63 30.03 14.61
C ARG A 107 -8.15 29.65 14.69
N GLY A 108 -7.39 30.08 13.69
CA GLY A 108 -5.97 29.79 13.59
C GLY A 108 -5.69 28.47 12.89
N MET A 109 -4.40 28.20 12.69
CA MET A 109 -3.92 27.01 11.97
C MET A 109 -3.74 25.80 12.89
N ILE A 110 -3.07 25.95 14.03
CA ILE A 110 -2.70 24.85 14.93
C ILE A 110 -3.51 24.94 16.22
N ILE A 111 -4.08 23.81 16.65
CA ILE A 111 -4.86 23.71 17.90
C ILE A 111 -3.92 23.53 19.10
N ASP A 112 -3.03 22.54 19.01
CA ASP A 112 -2.21 22.04 20.10
C ASP A 112 -0.89 21.49 19.55
N LEU A 113 0.24 21.96 20.08
CA LEU A 113 1.58 21.55 19.66
C LEU A 113 2.07 20.26 20.32
N THR A 114 1.33 19.68 21.26
CA THR A 114 1.68 18.38 21.86
C THR A 114 1.43 17.21 20.92
N ILE A 115 0.58 17.41 19.90
CA ILE A 115 0.33 16.46 18.81
C ILE A 115 0.87 17.10 17.52
N PRO A 116 1.87 16.51 16.84
CA PRO A 116 2.38 17.01 15.57
C PRO A 116 1.27 17.17 14.52
N TRP A 117 1.31 18.29 13.78
CA TRP A 117 0.35 18.66 12.72
C TRP A 117 -1.13 18.58 13.16
N ASN A 118 -1.43 18.90 14.41
CA ASN A 118 -2.80 18.96 14.90
C ASN A 118 -3.47 20.28 14.49
N PHE A 119 -3.81 20.34 13.21
CA PHE A 119 -4.42 21.50 12.57
C PHE A 119 -5.92 21.63 12.88
N THR A 120 -6.43 22.86 12.84
CA THR A 120 -7.83 23.18 13.18
C THR A 120 -8.86 22.52 12.27
N PHE A 121 -8.52 22.21 11.02
CA PHE A 121 -9.41 21.55 10.06
C PHE A 121 -9.85 20.16 10.51
N TYR A 122 -9.00 19.45 11.27
CA TYR A 122 -9.41 18.17 11.83
C TYR A 122 -10.61 18.30 12.77
N ARG A 123 -10.86 19.49 13.34
CA ARG A 123 -12.00 19.85 14.21
C ARG A 123 -13.09 20.67 13.52
N ASN A 124 -12.69 21.59 12.65
CA ASN A 124 -13.63 22.40 11.90
C ASN A 124 -14.25 21.55 10.79
N PHE A 125 -15.57 21.54 10.74
CA PHE A 125 -16.28 20.80 9.70
C PHE A 125 -15.98 21.46 8.35
N PRO A 126 -15.77 20.67 7.28
CA PRO A 126 -15.64 21.18 5.93
C PRO A 126 -16.80 22.10 5.55
N LEU A 127 -16.57 23.05 4.64
CA LEU A 127 -17.62 23.95 4.17
C LEU A 127 -18.78 23.17 3.55
N VAL A 128 -18.47 22.15 2.75
CA VAL A 128 -19.43 21.14 2.29
C VAL A 128 -18.98 19.78 2.78
N TYR A 129 -19.78 19.10 3.59
CA TYR A 129 -19.41 17.79 4.11
C TYR A 129 -20.52 16.76 4.03
N ALA A 130 -20.14 15.49 3.95
CA ALA A 130 -21.04 14.36 4.10
C ALA A 130 -20.42 13.32 5.05
N ALA A 131 -21.26 12.75 5.92
CA ALA A 131 -20.83 11.74 6.88
C ALA A 131 -21.86 10.60 6.97
N SER A 132 -21.40 9.36 6.83
CA SER A 132 -22.23 8.14 6.85
C SER A 132 -23.39 8.22 5.86
N ALA A 133 -23.08 8.48 4.59
CA ALA A 133 -24.05 8.75 3.52
C ALA A 133 -23.78 7.90 2.29
N ARG A 134 -24.71 7.93 1.31
CA ARG A 134 -24.51 7.27 0.02
C ARG A 134 -25.04 8.10 -1.14
N ASN A 135 -24.48 7.91 -2.33
CA ASN A 135 -24.88 8.59 -3.56
C ASN A 135 -24.88 10.13 -3.39
N VAL A 136 -23.73 10.69 -3.01
CA VAL A 136 -23.56 12.13 -2.76
C VAL A 136 -22.78 12.75 -3.92
N LYS A 137 -23.27 13.85 -4.48
CA LYS A 137 -22.55 14.55 -5.54
C LYS A 137 -22.35 16.02 -5.23
N VAL A 138 -21.19 16.56 -5.58
CA VAL A 138 -20.93 18.00 -5.62
C VAL A 138 -20.37 18.31 -6.99
N THR A 139 -21.16 19.01 -7.79
CA THR A 139 -20.88 19.16 -9.21
C THR A 139 -21.09 20.58 -9.67
N GLY A 140 -20.71 20.85 -10.91
CA GLY A 140 -21.07 22.06 -11.62
C GLY A 140 -19.92 23.04 -11.70
N ARG A 141 -19.96 23.86 -12.75
CA ARG A 141 -18.83 24.69 -13.20
C ARG A 141 -18.68 26.00 -12.45
N GLY A 142 -19.17 26.03 -11.22
CA GLY A 142 -19.09 27.14 -10.29
C GLY A 142 -17.85 27.08 -9.41
N THR A 143 -17.81 27.99 -8.45
CA THR A 143 -16.65 28.17 -7.57
C THR A 143 -17.01 27.88 -6.11
N ILE A 144 -16.15 27.16 -5.40
CA ILE A 144 -16.09 27.19 -3.94
C ILE A 144 -14.94 28.13 -3.55
N GLU A 145 -15.28 29.23 -2.88
CA GLU A 145 -14.32 30.26 -2.45
C GLU A 145 -14.13 30.17 -0.93
N MET A 146 -12.98 29.66 -0.52
CA MET A 146 -12.55 29.61 0.85
C MET A 146 -11.88 30.94 1.21
N THR A 147 -12.14 31.47 2.42
CA THR A 147 -11.82 32.87 2.75
C THR A 147 -10.73 32.94 3.81
N HIS A 148 -9.58 33.52 3.45
CA HIS A 148 -8.50 33.80 4.41
C HIS A 148 -8.55 35.26 4.87
N LEU A 149 -8.48 35.48 6.19
CA LEU A 149 -8.32 36.83 6.73
C LEU A 149 -6.83 37.23 6.67
N PRO A 150 -6.49 38.53 6.72
CA PRO A 150 -5.09 38.99 6.68
C PRO A 150 -4.20 38.39 7.77
N ASN A 151 -4.79 37.96 8.88
CA ASN A 151 -4.11 37.25 9.95
C ASN A 151 -4.68 35.82 10.06
N VAL A 152 -3.82 34.83 9.84
CA VAL A 152 -4.18 33.41 9.92
C VAL A 152 -4.76 33.05 11.30
N ALA A 153 -4.28 33.68 12.38
CA ALA A 153 -4.75 33.45 13.74
C ALA A 153 -6.24 33.81 13.94
N ASP A 154 -6.78 34.69 13.11
CA ASP A 154 -8.18 35.12 13.16
C ASP A 154 -9.08 34.33 12.19
N THR A 155 -8.46 33.58 11.27
CA THR A 155 -9.13 32.83 10.20
C THR A 155 -9.72 31.53 10.72
N ILE A 156 -10.96 31.23 10.36
CA ILE A 156 -11.56 29.90 10.43
C ILE A 156 -11.04 29.11 9.23
N LEU A 157 -10.17 28.14 9.48
CA LEU A 157 -9.64 27.23 8.46
C LEU A 157 -10.40 25.90 8.50
N ASN A 158 -10.86 25.43 7.35
CA ASN A 158 -11.52 24.14 7.15
C ASN A 158 -11.39 23.70 5.69
N ASP A 159 -11.63 22.42 5.44
CA ASP A 159 -11.63 21.86 4.09
C ASP A 159 -12.78 22.47 3.27
N ALA A 160 -12.60 22.57 1.96
CA ALA A 160 -13.68 22.97 1.08
C ALA A 160 -14.74 21.87 0.99
N ILE A 161 -14.29 20.63 0.79
CA ILE A 161 -15.15 19.44 0.76
C ILE A 161 -14.56 18.35 1.64
N GLY A 162 -15.37 17.74 2.51
CA GLY A 162 -14.95 16.54 3.24
C GLY A 162 -16.00 15.44 3.27
N LEU A 163 -15.56 14.22 2.96
CA LEU A 163 -16.39 13.02 2.93
C LEU A 163 -15.86 12.02 3.97
N TYR A 164 -16.76 11.51 4.82
CA TYR A 164 -16.45 10.47 5.79
C TYR A 164 -17.47 9.35 5.70
N GLN A 165 -17.06 8.10 5.46
CA GLN A 165 -18.01 6.98 5.33
C GLN A 165 -19.09 7.24 4.28
N VAL A 166 -18.67 7.67 3.09
CA VAL A 166 -19.57 7.91 1.96
C VAL A 166 -19.39 6.79 0.93
N THR A 167 -20.48 6.11 0.58
CA THR A 167 -20.47 5.10 -0.51
C THR A 167 -21.17 5.65 -1.75
N GLY A 168 -20.50 5.68 -2.90
CA GLY A 168 -21.07 6.33 -4.08
C GLY A 168 -20.94 7.85 -3.97
N PHE A 169 -19.85 8.41 -4.50
CA PHE A 169 -19.69 9.86 -4.58
C PHE A 169 -19.10 10.36 -5.90
N GLU A 170 -19.40 11.61 -6.23
CA GLU A 170 -18.86 12.30 -7.40
C GLU A 170 -18.55 13.76 -7.03
N LEU A 171 -17.28 14.14 -7.14
CA LEU A 171 -16.82 15.52 -7.04
C LEU A 171 -16.33 15.94 -8.42
N ALA A 172 -17.08 16.81 -9.11
CA ALA A 172 -16.83 17.02 -10.53
C ALA A 172 -16.97 18.46 -10.99
N ASP A 173 -16.11 18.84 -11.93
CA ASP A 173 -16.31 20.01 -12.80
C ASP A 173 -16.26 21.36 -12.05
N LEU A 174 -15.66 21.42 -10.84
CA LEU A 174 -15.65 22.58 -9.95
C LEU A 174 -14.31 23.32 -9.94
N HIS A 175 -14.39 24.61 -9.59
CA HIS A 175 -13.22 25.40 -9.22
C HIS A 175 -13.21 25.65 -7.71
N VAL A 176 -12.10 25.33 -7.03
CA VAL A 176 -11.93 25.65 -5.61
C VAL A 176 -10.74 26.59 -5.43
N ILE A 177 -10.95 27.69 -4.71
CA ILE A 177 -9.96 28.74 -4.50
C ILE A 177 -9.71 28.96 -3.02
N GLY A 178 -8.43 29.05 -2.63
CA GLY A 178 -8.01 29.52 -1.31
C GLY A 178 -8.27 28.56 -0.16
N GLY A 179 -8.09 27.27 -0.42
CA GLY A 179 -8.47 26.16 0.45
C GLY A 179 -7.94 26.29 1.88
N GLY A 180 -8.71 25.79 2.83
CA GLY A 180 -8.12 25.36 4.10
C GLY A 180 -7.34 24.07 3.89
N VAL A 181 -6.45 23.75 4.82
CA VAL A 181 -5.64 22.52 4.79
C VAL A 181 -6.57 21.33 5.10
N PRO A 182 -6.69 20.23 4.33
CA PRO A 182 -6.57 20.13 2.86
C PRO A 182 -7.79 20.74 2.13
N TYR A 183 -7.67 21.01 0.82
CA TYR A 183 -8.82 21.41 -0.01
C TYR A 183 -9.94 20.38 0.08
N ILE A 184 -9.59 19.10 -0.11
CA ILE A 184 -10.52 17.98 -0.19
C ILE A 184 -10.03 16.85 0.74
N GLY A 185 -10.86 16.44 1.70
CA GLY A 185 -10.64 15.27 2.54
C GLY A 185 -11.63 14.14 2.21
N ILE A 186 -11.16 12.98 1.79
CA ILE A 186 -12.00 11.81 1.50
C ILE A 186 -11.51 10.65 2.38
N TYR A 187 -12.26 10.37 3.43
CA TYR A 187 -11.88 9.43 4.47
C TYR A 187 -12.87 8.27 4.56
N PHE A 188 -12.38 7.04 4.68
CA PHE A 188 -13.20 5.85 4.93
C PHE A 188 -14.38 5.72 3.96
N SER A 189 -14.18 6.11 2.69
CA SER A 189 -15.24 6.22 1.70
C SER A 189 -15.01 5.23 0.56
N ASP A 190 -16.08 4.83 -0.11
CA ASP A 190 -16.05 3.73 -1.08
C ASP A 190 -16.79 4.11 -2.36
N ASN A 191 -16.31 3.61 -3.50
CA ASN A 191 -16.95 3.75 -4.80
C ASN A 191 -17.21 5.21 -5.17
N GLY A 192 -16.19 5.93 -5.63
CA GLY A 192 -16.37 7.33 -6.01
C GLY A 192 -15.33 7.89 -6.94
N SER A 193 -15.54 9.14 -7.34
CA SER A 193 -14.65 9.83 -8.27
C SER A 193 -14.48 11.31 -7.95
N MET A 194 -13.30 11.82 -8.29
CA MET A 194 -12.97 13.24 -8.30
C MET A 194 -12.35 13.58 -9.66
N HIS A 195 -13.04 14.41 -10.45
CA HIS A 195 -12.57 14.72 -11.79
C HIS A 195 -12.92 16.13 -12.30
N ASP A 196 -12.14 16.59 -13.28
CA ASP A 196 -12.29 17.93 -13.87
C ASP A 196 -12.24 19.08 -12.84
N MET A 197 -11.57 18.86 -11.70
CA MET A 197 -11.45 19.86 -10.64
C MET A 197 -10.28 20.80 -10.93
N THR A 198 -10.46 22.09 -10.64
CA THR A 198 -9.36 23.06 -10.58
C THR A 198 -9.16 23.52 -9.14
N LEU A 199 -7.95 23.35 -8.60
CA LEU A 199 -7.56 23.85 -7.27
C LEU A 199 -6.52 24.97 -7.42
N ASN A 200 -6.84 26.13 -6.85
CA ASN A 200 -6.03 27.35 -6.96
C ASN A 200 -5.76 27.96 -5.59
N GLU A 201 -4.50 27.92 -5.16
CA GLU A 201 -4.06 28.49 -3.89
C GLU A 201 -3.42 29.87 -4.08
N PRO A 202 -4.17 30.98 -3.98
CA PRO A 202 -3.62 32.33 -4.08
C PRO A 202 -2.87 32.76 -2.81
N TYR A 203 -3.07 32.08 -1.68
CA TYR A 203 -2.43 32.38 -0.40
C TYR A 203 -1.13 31.57 -0.26
N LYS A 204 -0.29 31.92 0.72
CA LYS A 204 1.00 31.24 0.99
C LYS A 204 0.97 30.36 2.24
N ASP A 205 -0.23 30.09 2.74
CA ASP A 205 -0.44 29.20 3.88
C ASP A 205 -0.28 27.75 3.40
N PRO A 206 0.15 26.80 4.26
CA PRO A 206 0.32 25.40 3.87
C PRO A 206 -1.04 24.76 3.61
N VAL A 207 -1.28 24.26 2.40
CA VAL A 207 -2.56 23.71 1.93
C VAL A 207 -2.26 22.50 1.06
N SER A 208 -2.69 21.34 1.52
CA SER A 208 -2.67 20.10 0.75
C SER A 208 -3.85 20.07 -0.24
N GLY A 209 -3.70 19.39 -1.37
CA GLY A 209 -4.76 19.27 -2.36
C GLY A 209 -5.84 18.27 -1.95
N LEU A 210 -5.58 17.00 -2.18
CA LEU A 210 -6.47 15.89 -1.84
C LEU A 210 -5.83 15.00 -0.78
N GLU A 211 -6.53 14.76 0.32
CA GLU A 211 -6.24 13.63 1.20
C GLU A 211 -7.25 12.51 0.94
N LEU A 212 -6.80 11.40 0.36
CA LEU A 212 -7.59 10.19 0.15
C LEU A 212 -7.11 9.10 1.11
N ILE A 213 -7.86 8.90 2.19
CA ILE A 213 -7.43 8.10 3.34
C ILE A 213 -8.37 6.93 3.58
N SER A 214 -7.81 5.73 3.75
CA SER A 214 -8.53 4.50 4.11
C SER A 214 -9.81 4.27 3.28
N SER A 215 -9.74 4.56 1.98
CA SER A 215 -10.89 4.57 1.06
C SER A 215 -10.71 3.55 -0.07
N GLN A 216 -11.82 3.09 -0.67
CA GLN A 216 -11.79 2.01 -1.67
C GLN A 216 -12.50 2.39 -2.98
N HIS A 217 -12.05 1.80 -4.10
CA HIS A 217 -12.68 1.95 -5.42
C HIS A 217 -12.84 3.43 -5.84
N VAL A 218 -11.75 4.20 -5.77
CA VAL A 218 -11.76 5.64 -6.05
C VAL A 218 -10.94 5.98 -7.30
N VAL A 219 -11.50 6.82 -8.17
CA VAL A 219 -10.81 7.38 -9.33
C VAL A 219 -10.58 8.88 -9.12
N VAL A 220 -9.34 9.33 -9.26
CA VAL A 220 -8.92 10.73 -9.21
C VAL A 220 -8.30 11.08 -10.55
N GLU A 221 -9.03 11.81 -11.39
CA GLU A 221 -8.62 12.03 -12.78
C GLU A 221 -8.83 13.43 -13.32
N ASP A 222 -7.99 13.83 -14.28
CA ASP A 222 -8.18 15.07 -15.06
C ASP A 222 -8.28 16.35 -14.19
N ASN A 223 -7.69 16.34 -12.99
CA ASN A 223 -7.67 17.48 -12.09
C ASN A 223 -6.44 18.38 -12.33
N VAL A 224 -6.57 19.67 -12.04
CA VAL A 224 -5.52 20.67 -12.18
C VAL A 224 -5.30 21.41 -10.87
N MET A 225 -4.15 21.19 -10.24
CA MET A 225 -3.65 21.93 -9.08
C MET A 225 -2.56 22.91 -9.53
N ARG A 226 -2.96 23.99 -10.21
CA ARG A 226 -2.06 25.03 -10.73
C ARG A 226 -2.79 26.37 -10.79
N ASN A 227 -2.19 27.41 -10.21
CA ASN A 227 -2.72 28.77 -10.28
C ASN A 227 -2.74 29.32 -11.72
N PRO A 228 -3.65 30.24 -12.07
CA PRO A 228 -3.78 30.76 -13.45
C PRO A 228 -2.54 31.49 -13.96
N ASP A 229 -1.69 31.97 -13.06
CA ASP A 229 -0.41 32.62 -13.39
C ASP A 229 0.76 31.64 -13.53
N GLY A 230 0.49 30.34 -13.45
CA GLY A 230 1.48 29.26 -13.59
C GLY A 230 2.21 28.92 -12.30
N ARG A 231 1.89 29.57 -11.17
CA ARG A 231 2.40 29.12 -9.86
C ARG A 231 1.73 27.81 -9.42
N PRO A 232 2.37 27.03 -8.53
CA PRO A 232 1.74 25.86 -7.92
C PRO A 232 0.35 26.16 -7.36
N GLY A 233 -0.60 25.24 -7.54
CA GLY A 233 -2.00 25.42 -7.10
C GLY A 233 -2.27 24.91 -5.69
N VAL A 234 -1.27 24.32 -5.06
CA VAL A 234 -1.25 23.87 -3.66
C VAL A 234 0.13 24.16 -3.08
N THR A 235 0.22 24.30 -1.77
CA THR A 235 1.46 24.73 -1.12
C THR A 235 2.12 23.63 -0.30
N ASP A 236 1.39 22.56 0.05
CA ASP A 236 1.88 21.35 0.74
C ASP A 236 1.69 20.11 -0.18
N ASP A 237 1.44 18.92 0.37
CA ASP A 237 1.24 17.69 -0.42
C ASP A 237 0.03 17.80 -1.37
N GLY A 238 0.26 17.52 -2.65
CA GLY A 238 -0.76 17.66 -3.68
C GLY A 238 -1.83 16.59 -3.61
N ILE A 239 -1.47 15.34 -3.86
CA ILE A 239 -2.34 14.17 -3.62
C ILE A 239 -1.68 13.31 -2.56
N ALA A 240 -2.32 13.18 -1.41
CA ALA A 240 -1.90 12.30 -0.33
C ALA A 240 -2.80 11.05 -0.30
N LEU A 241 -2.18 9.90 -0.50
CA LEU A 241 -2.81 8.59 -0.39
C LEU A 241 -2.39 7.98 0.95
N GLY A 242 -3.33 7.54 1.78
CA GLY A 242 -2.95 7.02 3.09
C GLY A 242 -3.90 6.04 3.73
N THR A 243 -3.43 5.45 4.82
CA THR A 243 -4.24 4.70 5.77
C THR A 243 -3.94 5.20 7.17
N ILE A 244 -4.95 5.24 8.04
CA ILE A 244 -4.79 5.70 9.42
C ILE A 244 -5.53 4.80 10.39
N HIS A 245 -4.96 4.59 11.58
CA HIS A 245 -5.64 3.91 12.66
C HIS A 245 -5.27 4.53 14.01
N ARG A 246 -6.30 4.83 14.83
CA ARG A 246 -6.19 5.48 16.14
C ARG A 246 -5.37 6.77 16.09
N ASP A 247 -5.57 7.56 15.02
CA ASP A 247 -4.98 8.88 14.90
C ASP A 247 -5.55 9.80 15.99
N PRO A 248 -4.69 10.39 16.86
CA PRO A 248 -5.12 11.24 17.96
C PRO A 248 -5.72 12.57 17.49
N ARG A 249 -5.55 12.92 16.21
CA ARG A 249 -6.14 14.10 15.58
C ARG A 249 -7.59 13.87 15.16
N SER A 250 -8.08 12.63 15.15
CA SER A 250 -9.46 12.30 14.76
C SER A 250 -10.51 12.96 15.66
N THR A 251 -11.51 13.65 15.07
CA THR A 251 -12.50 14.43 15.84
C THR A 251 -13.96 14.26 15.40
N GLY A 252 -14.84 15.24 15.63
CA GLY A 252 -16.29 15.12 15.53
C GLY A 252 -16.84 14.72 14.15
N TRP A 253 -16.18 15.12 13.06
CA TRP A 253 -16.70 14.87 11.70
C TRP A 253 -16.10 13.64 11.00
N TRP A 254 -15.01 13.08 11.55
CA TRP A 254 -14.33 11.88 11.04
C TRP A 254 -13.66 11.09 12.17
N ARG A 255 -13.59 9.76 12.05
CA ARG A 255 -12.95 8.88 13.06
C ARG A 255 -12.05 7.87 12.40
N SER A 256 -11.03 7.42 13.13
CA SER A 256 -10.07 6.38 12.71
C SER A 256 -9.97 5.22 13.69
N ASP A 257 -10.99 5.03 14.53
CA ASP A 257 -11.06 3.94 15.50
C ASP A 257 -11.36 2.58 14.86
N VAL A 258 -12.03 2.60 13.70
CA VAL A 258 -12.18 1.46 12.80
C VAL A 258 -11.05 1.52 11.75
N SER A 259 -10.43 0.37 11.46
CA SER A 259 -9.44 0.26 10.39
C SER A 259 -10.12 -0.09 9.08
N GLU A 260 -9.76 0.61 8.02
CA GLU A 260 -10.13 0.26 6.66
C GLU A 260 -8.92 0.44 5.72
N PRO A 261 -8.73 -0.45 4.74
CA PRO A 261 -7.64 -0.34 3.79
C PRO A 261 -7.87 0.83 2.84
N LEU A 262 -6.78 1.29 2.22
CA LEU A 262 -6.85 2.08 1.00
C LEU A 262 -6.67 1.10 -0.17
N SER A 263 -7.71 0.85 -0.97
CA SER A 263 -7.56 -0.12 -2.06
C SER A 263 -8.26 0.23 -3.36
N ASP A 264 -7.71 -0.28 -4.45
CA ASP A 264 -8.34 -0.20 -5.77
C ASP A 264 -8.54 1.27 -6.19
N VAL A 265 -7.44 2.04 -6.12
CA VAL A 265 -7.39 3.48 -6.41
C VAL A 265 -6.70 3.73 -7.74
N ILE A 266 -7.27 4.64 -8.54
CA ILE A 266 -6.67 5.12 -9.79
C ILE A 266 -6.42 6.62 -9.67
N VAL A 267 -5.18 7.04 -9.88
CA VAL A 267 -4.78 8.45 -9.97
C VAL A 267 -4.22 8.68 -11.37
N ARG A 268 -4.95 9.38 -12.23
CA ARG A 268 -4.53 9.54 -13.63
C ARG A 268 -4.76 10.89 -14.27
N ASN A 269 -3.93 11.24 -15.24
CA ASN A 269 -4.09 12.46 -16.05
C ASN A 269 -4.16 13.77 -15.23
N ASN A 270 -3.71 13.78 -13.97
CA ASN A 270 -3.75 14.98 -13.15
C ASN A 270 -2.52 15.85 -13.43
N ILE A 271 -2.70 17.16 -13.31
CA ILE A 271 -1.60 18.13 -13.20
C ILE A 271 -1.52 18.57 -11.74
N VAL A 272 -0.46 18.16 -11.06
CA VAL A 272 -0.25 18.46 -9.65
C VAL A 272 1.03 19.28 -9.50
N GLU A 273 0.89 20.54 -9.12
CA GLU A 273 2.01 21.44 -8.87
C GLU A 273 1.97 21.97 -7.44
N THR A 274 3.04 21.72 -6.69
CA THR A 274 3.13 22.09 -5.28
C THR A 274 4.23 23.14 -5.01
N GLU A 275 4.01 24.06 -4.05
CA GLU A 275 5.07 24.98 -3.60
C GLU A 275 6.08 24.29 -2.67
N CYS A 276 5.64 23.31 -1.88
CA CYS A 276 6.52 22.46 -1.09
C CYS A 276 5.98 21.03 -0.95
N CYS A 277 6.75 20.22 -0.21
CA CYS A 277 6.58 18.79 -0.01
C CYS A 277 6.40 18.05 -1.34
N SER A 278 5.30 17.33 -1.55
CA SER A 278 5.25 16.31 -2.59
C SER A 278 4.02 16.44 -3.48
N ALA A 279 4.19 16.27 -4.79
CA ALA A 279 3.04 16.19 -5.68
C ALA A 279 2.20 14.93 -5.41
N LEU A 280 2.84 13.82 -5.07
CA LEU A 280 2.20 12.59 -4.61
C LEU A 280 2.86 12.08 -3.33
N ALA A 281 2.08 11.95 -2.26
CA ALA A 281 2.54 11.47 -0.97
C ALA A 281 1.83 10.16 -0.56
N PHE A 282 2.58 9.25 0.05
CA PHE A 282 2.07 8.03 0.68
C PHE A 282 2.15 8.14 2.21
N ILE A 283 1.05 7.86 2.90
CA ILE A 283 0.90 8.01 4.36
C ILE A 283 0.40 6.69 4.96
N PRO A 284 1.25 5.66 5.12
CA PRO A 284 0.86 4.34 5.60
C PRO A 284 0.80 4.27 7.14
N TRP A 285 -0.03 5.09 7.78
CA TRP A 285 -0.07 5.25 9.25
C TRP A 285 -1.07 4.33 9.98
N ALA A 286 -1.47 3.22 9.37
CA ALA A 286 -2.25 2.15 10.00
C ALA A 286 -1.38 0.96 10.47
N SER A 287 -0.09 1.19 10.74
CA SER A 287 0.89 0.15 11.14
C SER A 287 0.48 -0.67 12.38
N VAL A 288 -0.39 -0.14 13.24
CA VAL A 288 -0.86 -0.79 14.49
C VAL A 288 -2.15 -1.58 14.38
N THR A 289 -2.79 -1.63 13.22
CA THR A 289 -4.03 -2.40 13.05
C THR A 289 -3.82 -3.86 13.41
N ALA A 290 -4.83 -4.48 14.05
CA ALA A 290 -4.75 -5.85 14.54
C ALA A 290 -4.61 -6.86 13.39
N ASP A 291 -5.45 -6.71 12.35
CA ASP A 291 -5.33 -7.43 11.08
C ASP A 291 -4.75 -6.48 10.03
N LYS A 292 -3.54 -6.72 9.53
CA LYS A 292 -2.89 -5.75 8.63
C LYS A 292 -3.61 -5.56 7.30
N ARG A 293 -4.51 -6.47 6.90
CA ARG A 293 -5.37 -6.29 5.72
C ARG A 293 -6.28 -5.08 5.86
N ASP A 294 -6.69 -4.77 7.08
CA ASP A 294 -7.59 -3.65 7.37
C ASP A 294 -6.84 -2.30 7.39
N GLY A 295 -5.51 -2.29 7.33
CA GLY A 295 -4.69 -1.07 7.25
C GLY A 295 -3.86 -0.97 5.98
N GLU A 296 -3.94 -1.97 5.10
CA GLU A 296 -3.09 -2.10 3.91
C GLU A 296 -3.45 -1.08 2.83
N MET A 297 -2.45 -0.58 2.12
CA MET A 297 -2.63 0.14 0.86
C MET A 297 -2.40 -0.83 -0.30
N ARG A 298 -3.39 -1.09 -1.16
CA ARG A 298 -3.21 -2.07 -2.24
C ARG A 298 -3.88 -1.72 -3.55
N ASN A 299 -3.35 -2.25 -4.65
CA ASN A 299 -3.92 -2.10 -6.00
C ASN A 299 -4.10 -0.62 -6.39
N ILE A 300 -2.99 0.12 -6.38
CA ILE A 300 -2.99 1.55 -6.70
C ILE A 300 -2.33 1.76 -8.05
N LEU A 301 -3.04 2.41 -8.98
CA LEU A 301 -2.56 2.77 -10.30
C LEU A 301 -2.32 4.28 -10.39
N ILE A 302 -1.10 4.69 -10.72
CA ILE A 302 -0.70 6.08 -10.89
C ILE A 302 -0.21 6.25 -12.34
N GLU A 303 -1.03 6.83 -13.20
CA GLU A 303 -0.74 6.87 -14.64
C GLU A 303 -0.90 8.24 -15.30
N ASN A 304 0.05 8.60 -16.18
CA ASN A 304 -0.02 9.79 -17.03
C ASN A 304 -0.22 11.12 -16.29
N ASN A 305 0.25 11.23 -15.04
CA ASN A 305 0.18 12.46 -14.27
C ASN A 305 1.41 13.34 -14.51
N VAL A 306 1.22 14.65 -14.38
CA VAL A 306 2.30 15.63 -14.21
C VAL A 306 2.43 15.90 -12.71
N LEU A 307 3.49 15.36 -12.09
CA LEU A 307 3.73 15.43 -10.65
C LEU A 307 4.93 16.34 -10.37
N ASN A 308 4.68 17.61 -10.11
CA ASN A 308 5.72 18.62 -9.99
C ASN A 308 5.82 19.15 -8.56
N ALA A 309 6.96 18.87 -7.93
CA ALA A 309 7.43 19.57 -6.73
C ALA A 309 8.71 20.34 -7.07
N PRO A 310 9.11 21.37 -6.29
CA PRO A 310 10.37 22.06 -6.50
C PRO A 310 11.57 21.13 -6.37
N ALA A 311 12.70 21.45 -6.99
CA ALA A 311 13.91 20.60 -6.98
C ALA A 311 14.54 20.34 -5.59
N THR A 312 14.11 21.06 -4.56
CA THR A 312 14.49 20.83 -3.16
C THR A 312 13.66 19.74 -2.48
N TRP A 313 12.55 19.34 -3.10
CA TRP A 313 11.59 18.37 -2.60
C TRP A 313 11.38 17.23 -3.60
N ASP A 314 10.66 16.20 -3.14
CA ASP A 314 10.39 14.99 -3.90
C ASP A 314 9.00 15.04 -4.52
N SER A 315 8.89 14.82 -5.83
CA SER A 315 7.60 14.73 -6.52
C SER A 315 6.79 13.52 -6.07
N VAL A 316 7.47 12.44 -5.67
CA VAL A 316 6.85 11.26 -5.06
C VAL A 316 7.56 10.98 -3.75
N LYS A 317 6.80 10.90 -2.67
CA LYS A 317 7.33 10.74 -1.31
C LYS A 317 6.51 9.73 -0.52
N CYS A 318 7.15 9.14 0.48
CA CYS A 318 6.48 8.41 1.54
C CYS A 318 6.78 9.06 2.90
N TRP A 319 5.71 9.39 3.62
CA TRP A 319 5.74 9.70 5.04
C TRP A 319 5.61 8.39 5.82
N CYS A 320 6.62 7.52 5.73
CA CYS A 320 6.43 6.12 6.10
C CYS A 320 6.27 5.87 7.61
N ASP A 321 6.86 6.71 8.46
CA ASP A 321 6.83 6.53 9.91
C ASP A 321 5.47 6.95 10.49
N ASN A 322 4.79 6.05 11.21
CA ASN A 322 3.59 6.37 11.99
C ASN A 322 3.95 7.16 13.26
N PRO A 323 3.69 8.46 13.30
CA PRO A 323 4.25 9.33 14.34
C PRO A 323 3.61 9.17 15.73
N TRP A 324 2.56 8.36 15.88
CA TRP A 324 1.79 8.28 17.13
C TRP A 324 1.76 6.90 17.76
N ASN A 325 1.56 5.86 16.95
CA ASN A 325 1.28 4.52 17.48
C ASN A 325 2.35 3.49 17.11
N GLY A 326 3.43 3.90 16.45
CA GLY A 326 4.45 2.99 15.97
C GLY A 326 5.29 2.25 17.01
N PRO A 327 5.90 1.09 16.65
CA PRO A 327 6.87 0.41 17.51
C PRO A 327 8.14 1.26 17.61
N GLY A 328 8.16 2.17 18.60
CA GLY A 328 9.27 3.10 18.81
C GLY A 328 8.91 4.27 19.74
N GLY A 329 7.63 4.62 19.87
CA GLY A 329 7.12 5.61 20.84
C GLY A 329 7.65 7.05 20.66
N ALA A 330 8.52 7.29 19.69
CA ALA A 330 9.03 8.60 19.30
C ALA A 330 8.51 8.94 17.91
N ALA A 331 8.06 10.19 17.71
CA ALA A 331 7.77 10.71 16.39
C ALA A 331 9.07 10.61 15.55
N TYR A 332 9.01 9.87 14.44
CA TYR A 332 10.10 9.70 13.46
C TYR A 332 11.36 8.98 13.96
N THR A 333 11.26 7.67 14.16
CA THR A 333 12.44 6.81 14.36
C THR A 333 13.13 6.43 13.04
N ALA A 334 12.51 6.68 11.88
CA ALA A 334 12.95 6.23 10.56
C ALA A 334 13.24 4.71 10.51
N THR A 335 12.51 3.93 11.28
CA THR A 335 12.67 2.47 11.36
C THR A 335 11.58 1.78 10.55
N ASP A 336 11.97 0.93 9.60
CA ASP A 336 11.15 0.19 8.64
C ASP A 336 9.87 -0.50 9.20
N SER A 337 9.83 -0.78 10.50
CA SER A 337 8.75 -1.52 11.18
C SER A 337 7.48 -0.71 11.45
N ASP A 338 7.42 0.54 11.00
CA ASP A 338 6.35 1.48 11.39
C ASP A 338 5.43 1.97 10.27
N GLN A 339 5.41 1.24 9.15
CA GLN A 339 4.48 1.50 8.06
C GLN A 339 3.42 0.40 7.95
N ALA A 340 2.21 0.78 7.60
CA ALA A 340 1.20 -0.16 7.11
C ALA A 340 1.69 -0.82 5.81
N GLN A 341 1.22 -2.05 5.58
CA GLN A 341 1.63 -2.80 4.40
C GLN A 341 1.16 -2.11 3.12
N MET A 342 1.99 -2.17 2.09
CA MET A 342 1.68 -1.62 0.78
C MET A 342 1.95 -2.67 -0.30
N THR A 343 0.98 -2.90 -1.18
CA THR A 343 1.04 -3.99 -2.16
C THR A 343 0.52 -3.57 -3.53
N ASN A 344 1.20 -3.99 -4.61
CA ASN A 344 0.74 -3.82 -5.99
C ASN A 344 0.48 -2.34 -6.35
N ILE A 345 1.50 -1.50 -6.20
CA ILE A 345 1.49 -0.10 -6.63
C ILE A 345 2.15 0.00 -8.01
N ARG A 346 1.46 0.60 -8.98
CA ARG A 346 1.92 0.69 -10.37
C ARG A 346 2.00 2.13 -10.84
N PHE A 347 3.14 2.48 -11.42
CA PHE A 347 3.41 3.75 -12.09
C PHE A 347 3.53 3.54 -13.60
N SER A 348 3.01 4.47 -14.40
CA SER A 348 3.18 4.45 -15.86
C SER A 348 3.00 5.84 -16.46
N GLY A 349 3.87 6.27 -17.37
CA GLY A 349 3.66 7.50 -18.16
C GLY A 349 3.66 8.83 -17.37
N ASN A 350 3.99 8.83 -16.07
CA ASN A 350 4.05 10.06 -15.28
C ASN A 350 5.34 10.86 -15.57
N THR A 351 5.26 12.18 -15.42
CA THR A 351 6.42 13.09 -15.44
C THR A 351 6.65 13.71 -14.08
N TYR A 352 7.92 13.93 -13.72
CA TYR A 352 8.33 14.46 -12.42
C TYR A 352 9.30 15.63 -12.61
N ALA A 353 9.05 16.76 -11.95
CA ALA A 353 9.97 17.91 -11.97
C ALA A 353 10.91 17.97 -10.75
N GLY A 354 10.47 17.42 -9.61
CA GLY A 354 11.25 17.33 -8.37
C GLY A 354 12.05 16.03 -8.27
N ARG A 355 12.61 15.77 -7.09
CA ARG A 355 13.35 14.54 -6.79
C ARG A 355 12.38 13.35 -6.65
N VAL A 356 12.93 12.14 -6.62
CA VAL A 356 12.17 10.90 -6.35
C VAL A 356 12.96 9.98 -5.41
N ASN A 357 13.78 10.57 -4.55
CA ASN A 357 14.74 9.90 -3.69
C ASN A 357 14.09 9.43 -2.38
N GLU A 358 13.11 10.16 -1.85
CA GLU A 358 12.52 9.80 -0.55
C GLU A 358 11.55 8.61 -0.62
N PHE A 359 10.99 8.32 -1.80
CA PHE A 359 10.13 7.17 -2.00
C PHE A 359 10.87 5.84 -1.82
N ILE A 360 12.21 5.81 -1.98
CA ILE A 360 13.04 4.59 -1.85
C ILE A 360 12.95 3.91 -0.49
N ARG A 361 12.46 4.62 0.54
CA ARG A 361 12.31 4.11 1.92
C ARG A 361 10.99 3.38 2.16
N ALA A 362 10.07 3.40 1.20
CA ALA A 362 8.77 2.77 1.34
C ALA A 362 8.89 1.26 1.18
N ASN A 363 8.33 0.47 2.10
CA ASN A 363 8.32 -0.98 1.93
C ASN A 363 7.08 -1.40 1.16
N ILE A 364 7.24 -1.73 -0.12
CA ILE A 364 6.10 -2.01 -1.01
C ILE A 364 6.28 -3.32 -1.78
N ALA A 365 5.46 -4.31 -1.44
CA ALA A 365 5.40 -5.56 -2.18
C ALA A 365 4.84 -5.32 -3.60
N GLY A 366 5.62 -5.63 -4.64
CA GLY A 366 5.14 -5.59 -6.03
C GLY A 366 5.02 -4.21 -6.68
N VAL A 367 6.05 -3.37 -6.58
CA VAL A 367 6.12 -2.07 -7.27
C VAL A 367 6.42 -2.23 -8.77
N ARG A 368 5.61 -1.63 -9.64
CA ARG A 368 5.84 -1.64 -11.10
C ARG A 368 6.00 -0.25 -11.69
N GLY A 369 6.89 -0.11 -12.66
CA GLY A 369 7.06 1.10 -13.47
C GLY A 369 7.59 2.34 -12.73
N ALA A 370 8.12 2.15 -11.52
CA ALA A 370 8.81 3.17 -10.74
C ALA A 370 10.32 2.90 -10.73
N PRO A 371 11.10 3.37 -11.73
CA PRO A 371 12.53 3.07 -11.82
C PRO A 371 13.36 3.65 -10.67
N PHE A 372 12.79 4.58 -9.89
CA PHE A 372 13.37 5.17 -8.70
C PHE A 372 13.13 4.35 -7.43
N HIS A 373 12.33 3.29 -7.49
CA HIS A 373 12.07 2.38 -6.38
C HIS A 373 12.62 0.98 -6.69
N PRO A 374 13.53 0.42 -5.89
CA PRO A 374 14.15 -0.89 -6.16
C PRO A 374 13.18 -2.06 -5.95
N GLY A 375 12.08 -1.87 -5.21
CA GLY A 375 11.15 -2.93 -4.80
C GLY A 375 11.69 -3.76 -3.63
N GLU A 376 10.83 -4.49 -2.93
CA GLU A 376 11.23 -5.26 -1.75
C GLU A 376 12.00 -6.54 -2.10
N PRO A 377 13.24 -6.74 -1.64
CA PRO A 377 14.02 -7.92 -1.99
C PRO A 377 13.71 -9.17 -1.15
N PHE A 378 12.62 -9.16 -0.37
CA PHE A 378 12.28 -10.24 0.56
C PHE A 378 10.76 -10.53 0.58
N ILE A 379 10.41 -11.73 1.04
CA ILE A 379 9.01 -12.13 1.24
C ILE A 379 8.51 -11.59 2.58
N GLN A 380 7.47 -10.78 2.52
CA GLN A 380 6.67 -10.33 3.64
C GLN A 380 5.56 -11.33 3.94
N ASN A 381 5.23 -11.49 5.23
CA ASN A 381 4.15 -12.38 5.68
C ASN A 381 4.23 -13.80 5.06
N PRO A 382 5.38 -14.50 5.17
CA PRO A 382 5.64 -15.75 4.44
C PRO A 382 4.75 -16.93 4.81
N GLY A 383 4.16 -16.95 6.01
CA GLY A 383 3.27 -18.02 6.49
C GLY A 383 1.82 -17.58 6.78
N PHE A 384 1.45 -16.35 6.40
CA PHE A 384 0.08 -15.83 6.53
C PHE A 384 -0.47 -15.74 7.98
N GLU A 385 0.31 -16.03 9.02
CA GLU A 385 -0.18 -16.30 10.40
C GLU A 385 -0.60 -15.07 11.18
N THR A 386 -0.14 -13.91 10.77
CA THR A 386 -0.34 -12.66 11.51
C THR A 386 -1.32 -11.73 10.83
N THR A 387 -1.50 -11.86 9.51
CA THR A 387 -2.15 -10.82 8.70
C THR A 387 -2.94 -11.34 7.50
N GLY A 388 -3.27 -12.64 7.45
CA GLY A 388 -3.96 -13.22 6.30
C GLY A 388 -3.16 -12.98 5.01
N THR A 389 -3.78 -12.43 3.97
CA THR A 389 -3.16 -12.15 2.66
C THR A 389 -2.40 -10.83 2.56
N SER A 390 -2.19 -10.09 3.65
CA SER A 390 -1.44 -8.82 3.56
C SER A 390 -0.05 -9.05 2.93
N SER A 391 0.40 -8.12 2.09
CA SER A 391 1.59 -8.25 1.21
C SER A 391 1.47 -9.24 0.05
N TRP A 392 0.38 -9.99 -0.07
CA TRP A 392 0.15 -10.95 -1.15
C TRP A 392 -0.90 -10.46 -2.13
N SER A 393 -0.58 -10.55 -3.42
CA SER A 393 -1.50 -10.26 -4.51
C SER A 393 -2.28 -11.51 -4.90
N THR A 394 -3.58 -11.33 -5.15
CA THR A 394 -4.45 -12.35 -5.72
C THR A 394 -4.87 -11.93 -7.12
N VAL A 395 -4.77 -12.85 -8.06
CA VAL A 395 -5.21 -12.65 -9.44
C VAL A 395 -6.12 -13.81 -9.81
N GLY A 396 -7.21 -13.57 -10.53
CA GLY A 396 -7.84 -14.61 -11.33
C GLY A 396 -9.34 -14.80 -11.23
N THR A 397 -9.79 -15.94 -11.77
CA THR A 397 -11.20 -16.31 -11.95
C THR A 397 -11.70 -17.39 -11.00
N ALA A 398 -10.82 -17.96 -10.16
CA ALA A 398 -11.20 -18.91 -9.11
C ALA A 398 -12.22 -18.30 -8.14
N SER A 399 -13.15 -19.13 -7.61
CA SER A 399 -14.16 -18.62 -6.66
C SER A 399 -13.57 -18.15 -5.35
N GLN A 400 -12.42 -18.73 -4.95
CA GLN A 400 -11.81 -18.46 -3.65
C GLN A 400 -10.27 -18.48 -3.77
N VAL A 401 -9.66 -17.31 -3.56
CA VAL A 401 -8.21 -17.13 -3.45
C VAL A 401 -7.96 -16.28 -2.22
N GLY A 402 -7.04 -16.69 -1.35
CA GLY A 402 -6.69 -15.88 -0.21
C GLY A 402 -5.90 -16.63 0.85
N ALA A 403 -6.19 -16.38 2.13
CA ALA A 403 -5.58 -17.04 3.27
C ALA A 403 -6.63 -17.45 4.30
N THR A 404 -6.42 -18.58 4.98
CA THR A 404 -7.38 -19.09 5.98
C THR A 404 -6.72 -20.05 6.96
N ASP A 405 -7.35 -20.24 8.12
CA ASP A 405 -7.03 -21.29 9.09
C ASP A 405 -7.99 -22.49 9.05
N GLY A 406 -9.12 -22.37 8.34
CA GLY A 406 -10.24 -23.30 8.44
C GLY A 406 -10.09 -24.62 7.68
N LEU A 407 -9.06 -24.75 6.82
CA LEU A 407 -8.90 -25.95 5.97
C LEU A 407 -7.50 -26.63 6.08
N SER A 408 -6.66 -26.23 7.05
CA SER A 408 -5.29 -26.75 7.26
C SER A 408 -5.27 -28.17 7.86
N VAL A 409 -5.56 -29.17 7.04
CA VAL A 409 -5.36 -30.57 7.45
C VAL A 409 -3.86 -30.89 7.39
N GLY A 410 -3.24 -31.18 8.55
CA GLY A 410 -1.87 -31.71 8.64
C GLY A 410 -0.74 -30.68 8.60
N GLN A 411 -1.01 -29.41 8.92
CA GLN A 411 -0.01 -28.33 9.01
C GLN A 411 0.31 -28.01 10.48
N SER A 412 1.56 -27.63 10.78
CA SER A 412 1.93 -26.97 12.03
C SER A 412 1.83 -25.46 11.84
N GLY A 413 0.80 -24.83 12.40
CA GLY A 413 0.48 -23.42 12.14
C GLY A 413 -1.04 -23.22 12.06
N ARG A 414 -1.52 -21.97 12.14
CA ARG A 414 -2.95 -21.69 11.96
C ARG A 414 -3.29 -21.33 10.53
N PHE A 415 -2.53 -20.46 9.86
CA PHE A 415 -2.89 -19.90 8.54
C PHE A 415 -2.00 -20.41 7.41
N TYR A 416 -2.47 -20.26 6.17
CA TYR A 416 -1.75 -20.53 4.93
C TYR A 416 -2.48 -19.84 3.78
N GLY A 417 -1.78 -19.64 2.66
CA GLY A 417 -2.34 -19.14 1.41
C GLY A 417 -3.02 -20.26 0.60
N TYR A 418 -4.10 -19.97 -0.11
CA TYR A 418 -4.83 -20.97 -0.88
C TYR A 418 -5.38 -20.44 -2.21
N ILE A 419 -5.54 -21.36 -3.15
CA ILE A 419 -6.32 -21.22 -4.37
C ILE A 419 -7.28 -22.42 -4.44
N GLN A 420 -8.58 -22.17 -4.51
CA GLN A 420 -9.62 -23.21 -4.55
C GLN A 420 -10.55 -23.05 -5.74
N ASP A 421 -11.23 -24.14 -6.10
CA ASP A 421 -12.20 -24.19 -7.18
C ASP A 421 -11.64 -23.60 -8.48
N PHE A 422 -10.55 -24.20 -8.98
CA PHE A 422 -9.96 -23.75 -10.24
C PHE A 422 -11.02 -23.63 -11.33
N ARG A 423 -10.98 -22.54 -12.08
CA ARG A 423 -11.88 -22.27 -13.22
C ARG A 423 -11.04 -21.99 -14.46
N THR A 424 -11.67 -22.04 -15.63
CA THR A 424 -11.03 -21.55 -16.86
C THR A 424 -10.61 -20.10 -16.69
N GLY A 425 -9.37 -19.80 -17.07
CA GLY A 425 -8.74 -18.49 -16.86
C GLY A 425 -7.47 -18.60 -16.02
N TYR A 426 -6.72 -17.50 -15.93
CA TYR A 426 -5.55 -17.43 -15.09
C TYR A 426 -5.97 -17.19 -13.64
N THR A 427 -5.31 -17.85 -12.69
CA THR A 427 -5.44 -17.58 -11.25
C THR A 427 -4.08 -17.71 -10.60
N ALA A 428 -3.72 -16.80 -9.71
CA ALA A 428 -2.47 -16.85 -8.96
C ALA A 428 -2.65 -16.25 -7.57
N LEU A 429 -1.87 -16.80 -6.63
CA LEU A 429 -1.55 -16.17 -5.36
C LEU A 429 -0.04 -15.97 -5.37
N GLY A 430 0.39 -14.71 -5.33
CA GLY A 430 1.80 -14.38 -5.47
C GLY A 430 2.16 -13.07 -4.77
N GLN A 431 3.44 -12.91 -4.51
CA GLN A 431 4.00 -11.69 -3.94
C GLN A 431 5.04 -11.11 -4.90
N GLY A 432 5.00 -9.80 -5.08
CA GLY A 432 5.98 -9.09 -5.90
C GLY A 432 7.21 -8.69 -5.08
N VAL A 433 8.40 -9.00 -5.59
CA VAL A 433 9.70 -8.71 -4.97
C VAL A 433 10.67 -8.03 -5.94
N GLY A 434 11.50 -7.12 -5.46
CA GLY A 434 12.58 -6.49 -6.22
C GLY A 434 13.83 -7.37 -6.27
N LEU A 435 14.27 -7.80 -7.45
CA LEU A 435 15.47 -8.63 -7.61
C LEU A 435 16.50 -7.97 -8.54
N ALA A 436 17.78 -8.14 -8.19
CA ALA A 436 18.90 -7.66 -8.98
C ALA A 436 19.08 -8.49 -10.27
N ALA A 437 19.81 -7.96 -11.25
CA ALA A 437 20.20 -8.72 -12.44
C ALA A 437 21.32 -9.71 -12.13
N SER A 438 21.49 -10.73 -12.99
CA SER A 438 22.63 -11.67 -12.98
C SER A 438 22.87 -12.30 -11.60
N THR A 439 21.79 -12.59 -10.88
CA THR A 439 21.85 -13.03 -9.48
C THR A 439 21.05 -14.30 -9.32
N SER A 440 21.63 -15.27 -8.62
CA SER A 440 20.98 -16.55 -8.36
C SER A 440 20.25 -16.53 -7.01
N TYR A 441 19.03 -17.08 -7.04
CA TYR A 441 18.11 -17.15 -5.93
C TYR A 441 17.51 -18.55 -5.84
N ARG A 442 16.85 -18.85 -4.73
CA ARG A 442 16.05 -20.06 -4.55
C ARG A 442 14.72 -19.70 -3.90
N TYR A 443 13.65 -19.95 -4.63
CA TYR A 443 12.29 -19.88 -4.10
C TYR A 443 11.97 -21.23 -3.43
N ARG A 444 11.77 -21.21 -2.11
CA ARG A 444 11.33 -22.36 -1.33
C ARG A 444 9.92 -22.11 -0.79
N ALA A 445 9.06 -23.13 -0.83
CA ALA A 445 7.75 -23.07 -0.21
C ALA A 445 7.24 -24.46 0.16
N ARG A 446 6.38 -24.54 1.18
CA ARG A 446 5.57 -25.72 1.43
C ARG A 446 4.30 -25.63 0.63
N VAL A 447 4.00 -26.68 -0.13
CA VAL A 447 2.81 -26.74 -0.97
C VAL A 447 2.04 -28.02 -0.71
N GLN A 448 0.71 -27.89 -0.70
CA GLN A 448 -0.23 -29.01 -0.67
C GLN A 448 -1.27 -28.81 -1.78
N THR A 449 -1.65 -29.88 -2.46
CA THR A 449 -2.63 -29.83 -3.55
C THR A 449 -3.71 -30.88 -3.36
N SER A 450 -4.78 -30.76 -4.14
CA SER A 450 -5.80 -31.82 -4.30
C SER A 450 -5.33 -33.08 -5.05
N GLY A 451 -4.07 -33.11 -5.52
CA GLY A 451 -3.60 -34.02 -6.58
C GLY A 451 -3.63 -33.39 -7.98
N ALA A 452 -4.26 -32.22 -8.12
CA ALA A 452 -4.17 -31.40 -9.32
C ALA A 452 -2.73 -30.91 -9.54
N ASN A 453 -2.35 -30.73 -10.81
CA ASN A 453 -1.07 -30.14 -11.17
C ASN A 453 -1.10 -28.62 -10.90
N VAL A 454 -0.11 -28.13 -10.17
CA VAL A 454 0.04 -26.73 -9.73
C VAL A 454 1.47 -26.30 -10.03
N ARG A 455 1.70 -25.03 -10.32
CA ARG A 455 3.05 -24.49 -10.51
C ARG A 455 3.45 -23.64 -9.33
N LEU A 456 4.65 -23.84 -8.80
CA LEU A 456 5.44 -22.74 -8.26
C LEU A 456 6.00 -21.96 -9.44
N PHE A 457 5.91 -20.63 -9.41
CA PHE A 457 6.40 -19.78 -10.49
C PHE A 457 7.24 -18.62 -9.97
N VAL A 458 8.16 -18.18 -10.83
CA VAL A 458 8.86 -16.90 -10.74
C VAL A 458 8.65 -16.20 -12.08
N HIS A 459 8.03 -15.02 -12.06
CA HIS A 459 7.67 -14.26 -13.26
C HIS A 459 8.21 -12.84 -13.17
N ASN A 460 8.99 -12.40 -14.16
CA ASN A 460 9.48 -11.03 -14.24
C ASN A 460 8.37 -10.14 -14.83
N GLN A 461 7.77 -9.28 -14.00
CA GLN A 461 6.68 -8.39 -14.43
C GLN A 461 7.19 -7.21 -15.28
N CYS A 462 8.48 -6.86 -15.21
CA CYS A 462 9.05 -5.77 -16.02
C CYS A 462 9.22 -6.19 -17.48
N THR A 463 9.59 -7.45 -17.74
CA THR A 463 9.77 -8.01 -19.08
C THR A 463 8.59 -8.87 -19.53
N ASN A 464 7.63 -9.14 -18.64
CA ASN A 464 6.51 -10.04 -18.85
C ASN A 464 6.95 -11.45 -19.27
N THR A 465 7.97 -11.99 -18.59
CA THR A 465 8.54 -13.31 -18.90
C THR A 465 8.60 -14.21 -17.68
N THR A 466 8.20 -15.47 -17.85
CA THR A 466 8.42 -16.49 -16.83
C THR A 466 9.89 -16.90 -16.77
N VAL A 467 10.46 -16.86 -15.57
CA VAL A 467 11.88 -17.10 -15.29
C VAL A 467 12.11 -18.55 -14.90
N ALA A 468 11.28 -19.06 -13.99
CA ALA A 468 11.38 -20.41 -13.48
C ALA A 468 10.00 -20.95 -13.09
N VAL A 469 9.84 -22.27 -13.21
CA VAL A 469 8.60 -22.98 -12.90
C VAL A 469 8.93 -24.35 -12.36
N LEU A 470 8.18 -24.80 -11.35
CA LEU A 470 8.17 -26.18 -10.89
C LEU A 470 6.73 -26.69 -10.79
N ASN A 471 6.41 -27.76 -11.51
CA ASN A 471 5.11 -28.44 -11.40
C ASN A 471 5.09 -29.35 -10.17
N VAL A 472 4.03 -29.27 -9.38
CA VAL A 472 3.83 -30.02 -8.14
C VAL A 472 2.38 -30.51 -8.03
N SER A 473 2.19 -31.66 -7.37
CA SER A 473 0.87 -32.29 -7.22
C SER A 473 0.74 -33.14 -5.95
N ALA A 474 1.60 -32.92 -4.95
CA ALA A 474 1.54 -33.70 -3.72
C ALA A 474 0.27 -33.38 -2.92
N THR A 475 -0.37 -34.43 -2.38
CA THR A 475 -1.57 -34.31 -1.55
C THR A 475 -1.25 -34.08 -0.07
N SER A 476 -0.01 -34.33 0.33
CA SER A 476 0.54 -34.00 1.65
C SER A 476 1.41 -32.75 1.54
N TRP A 477 1.46 -31.95 2.61
CA TRP A 477 2.37 -30.81 2.71
C TRP A 477 3.80 -31.25 2.42
N THR A 478 4.38 -30.69 1.36
CA THR A 478 5.71 -31.03 0.88
C THR A 478 6.48 -29.74 0.62
N THR A 479 7.72 -29.68 1.10
CA THR A 479 8.62 -28.56 0.81
C THR A 479 9.21 -28.74 -0.59
N TYR A 480 9.16 -27.68 -1.38
CA TYR A 480 9.76 -27.62 -2.70
C TYR A 480 10.80 -26.51 -2.76
N ASP A 481 11.84 -26.73 -3.55
CA ASP A 481 12.92 -25.80 -3.82
C ASP A 481 12.98 -25.54 -5.33
N LEU A 482 12.87 -24.28 -5.75
CA LEU A 482 12.96 -23.82 -7.12
C LEU A 482 14.14 -22.83 -7.26
N PRO A 483 15.32 -23.31 -7.68
CA PRO A 483 16.45 -22.43 -7.98
C PRO A 483 16.19 -21.65 -9.29
N PHE A 484 16.64 -20.40 -9.34
CA PHE A 484 16.55 -19.57 -10.54
C PHE A 484 17.63 -18.49 -10.57
N THR A 485 17.95 -17.99 -11.76
CA THR A 485 18.89 -16.89 -11.96
C THR A 485 18.19 -15.79 -12.73
N THR A 486 18.26 -14.56 -12.23
CA THR A 486 17.70 -13.38 -12.88
C THR A 486 18.65 -12.89 -13.99
N THR A 487 18.10 -12.40 -15.10
CA THR A 487 18.89 -11.80 -16.19
C THR A 487 18.75 -10.28 -16.25
N THR A 488 17.74 -9.71 -15.62
CA THR A 488 17.44 -8.27 -15.64
C THR A 488 17.04 -7.82 -14.26
N ALA A 489 17.48 -6.64 -13.81
CA ALA A 489 16.99 -6.09 -12.55
C ALA A 489 15.54 -5.66 -12.73
N CYS A 490 14.67 -5.97 -11.77
CA CYS A 490 13.26 -5.57 -11.81
C CYS A 490 12.75 -5.37 -10.40
N SER A 491 11.97 -4.30 -10.20
CA SER A 491 11.33 -3.97 -8.93
C SER A 491 10.15 -4.88 -8.58
N ASN A 492 9.74 -5.76 -9.50
CA ASN A 492 8.66 -6.72 -9.29
C ASN A 492 8.86 -7.99 -10.12
N TYR A 493 9.55 -8.94 -9.53
CA TYR A 493 9.36 -10.36 -9.82
C TYR A 493 8.20 -10.87 -8.99
N GLU A 494 7.20 -11.44 -9.64
CA GLU A 494 6.11 -12.10 -8.95
C GLU A 494 6.49 -13.56 -8.68
N ILE A 495 6.42 -13.95 -7.41
CA ILE A 495 6.74 -15.30 -6.93
C ILE A 495 5.50 -15.86 -6.24
N GLY A 496 5.08 -17.08 -6.60
CA GLY A 496 3.87 -17.65 -6.04
C GLY A 496 3.46 -18.98 -6.64
N ILE A 497 2.17 -19.29 -6.52
CA ILE A 497 1.56 -20.50 -7.08
C ILE A 497 0.41 -20.20 -8.03
N ASP A 498 0.24 -21.04 -9.04
CA ASP A 498 -0.90 -21.02 -9.97
C ASP A 498 -1.37 -22.44 -10.36
N PRO A 499 -2.60 -22.60 -10.91
CA PRO A 499 -3.15 -23.90 -11.29
C PRO A 499 -2.46 -24.64 -12.45
N ALA A 500 -1.40 -24.13 -13.07
CA ALA A 500 -0.75 -24.77 -14.22
C ALA A 500 -1.66 -25.04 -15.43
N GLY A 501 -2.78 -24.32 -15.55
CA GLY A 501 -3.84 -24.60 -16.52
C GLY A 501 -4.85 -25.68 -16.11
N SER A 502 -4.72 -26.26 -14.92
CA SER A 502 -5.73 -27.13 -14.31
C SER A 502 -7.04 -26.37 -14.14
N THR A 503 -8.14 -26.98 -14.57
CA THR A 503 -9.49 -26.38 -14.52
C THR A 503 -10.35 -26.93 -13.38
N SER A 504 -9.76 -27.72 -12.48
CA SER A 504 -10.40 -28.24 -11.28
C SER A 504 -9.37 -28.57 -10.21
N GLY A 505 -9.74 -28.50 -8.95
CA GLY A 505 -8.88 -28.81 -7.81
C GLY A 505 -8.57 -27.59 -6.96
N TRP A 506 -7.57 -27.74 -6.10
CA TRP A 506 -7.09 -26.70 -5.19
C TRP A 506 -5.60 -26.85 -4.89
N ALA A 507 -4.99 -25.74 -4.46
CA ALA A 507 -3.61 -25.61 -4.02
C ALA A 507 -3.53 -24.77 -2.74
N ARG A 508 -2.51 -25.04 -1.92
CA ARG A 508 -2.18 -24.31 -0.70
C ARG A 508 -0.69 -24.09 -0.63
N ILE A 509 -0.28 -22.94 -0.09
CA ILE A 509 1.10 -22.51 0.04
C ILE A 509 1.32 -21.95 1.43
N ASP A 510 2.48 -22.29 2.01
CA ASP A 510 2.90 -21.83 3.33
C ASP A 510 4.43 -21.83 3.44
N ASP A 511 4.96 -21.25 4.53
CA ASP A 511 6.40 -21.18 4.83
C ASP A 511 7.23 -20.74 3.61
N VAL A 512 6.85 -19.61 3.01
CA VAL A 512 7.46 -19.12 1.77
C VAL A 512 8.76 -18.40 2.04
N GLU A 513 9.85 -18.92 1.48
CA GLU A 513 11.19 -18.39 1.65
C GLU A 513 11.77 -18.02 0.29
N LEU A 514 12.31 -16.80 0.19
CA LEU A 514 13.18 -16.42 -0.91
C LEU A 514 14.60 -16.35 -0.39
N HIS A 515 15.39 -17.36 -0.72
CA HIS A 515 16.81 -17.37 -0.39
C HIS A 515 17.60 -16.67 -1.48
N GLY A 516 18.36 -15.68 -1.07
CA GLY A 516 19.40 -15.08 -1.87
C GLY A 516 19.38 -13.55 -1.83
N PRO A 517 20.34 -12.88 -2.49
CA PRO A 517 21.35 -13.45 -3.38
C PRO A 517 22.16 -14.53 -2.68
N ALA A 518 22.10 -15.75 -3.21
CA ALA A 518 23.09 -16.74 -2.86
C ALA A 518 24.24 -16.46 -3.82
N MET A 519 25.34 -15.99 -3.24
CA MET A 519 26.56 -15.77 -3.99
C MET A 519 27.17 -17.15 -4.19
N ASP A 520 27.15 -17.59 -5.43
CA ASP A 520 27.87 -18.75 -5.93
C ASP A 520 29.38 -18.55 -5.72
N GLU A 521 30.16 -19.62 -5.63
CA GLU A 521 31.61 -19.51 -5.49
C GLU A 521 32.28 -18.81 -6.69
N GLY A 522 31.59 -18.73 -7.83
CA GLY A 522 31.99 -17.93 -8.98
C GLY A 522 31.58 -16.45 -8.95
N ASP A 523 30.80 -15.99 -7.96
CA ASP A 523 30.31 -14.60 -7.88
C ASP A 523 31.49 -13.62 -7.67
N PRO A 524 31.54 -12.47 -8.40
CA PRO A 524 32.62 -11.49 -8.28
C PRO A 524 32.76 -10.84 -6.89
N LYS A 525 31.80 -11.03 -5.98
CA LYS A 525 31.90 -10.63 -4.57
C LYS A 525 32.80 -11.55 -3.75
N PHE A 526 33.10 -12.76 -4.25
CA PHE A 526 34.13 -13.60 -3.67
C PHE A 526 35.53 -13.16 -4.10
N THR A 527 36.44 -13.16 -3.13
CA THR A 527 37.87 -13.02 -3.36
C THR A 527 38.61 -14.17 -2.71
N TYR A 528 39.42 -14.88 -3.50
CA TYR A 528 40.14 -16.07 -3.07
C TYR A 528 41.64 -15.80 -2.94
N SER A 529 42.29 -16.46 -1.98
CA SER A 529 43.74 -16.58 -1.90
C SER A 529 44.14 -18.04 -1.71
N GLY A 530 45.37 -18.39 -2.12
CA GLY A 530 45.83 -19.78 -2.17
C GLY A 530 45.27 -20.55 -3.37
N MET A 531 45.51 -21.86 -3.41
CA MET A 531 45.01 -22.72 -4.48
C MET A 531 43.63 -23.28 -4.14
N TRP A 532 42.66 -23.03 -5.02
CA TRP A 532 41.32 -23.61 -4.97
C TRP A 532 41.06 -24.39 -6.27
N GLN A 533 40.43 -25.55 -6.15
CA GLN A 533 40.09 -26.42 -7.28
C GLN A 533 38.57 -26.51 -7.40
N GLN A 534 38.06 -26.25 -8.60
CA GLN A 534 36.63 -26.34 -8.89
C GLN A 534 36.23 -27.78 -9.19
N TRP A 535 35.07 -28.16 -8.68
CA TRP A 535 34.42 -29.44 -8.94
C TRP A 535 33.02 -29.22 -9.49
N LEU A 536 32.56 -30.15 -10.31
CA LEU A 536 31.22 -30.16 -10.89
C LEU A 536 30.36 -31.15 -10.10
N ASP A 537 29.27 -30.66 -9.51
CA ASP A 537 28.26 -31.48 -8.85
C ASP A 537 26.88 -30.82 -9.03
N PRO A 538 25.93 -31.48 -9.73
CA PRO A 538 24.59 -30.93 -9.97
C PRO A 538 23.77 -30.64 -8.69
N VAL A 539 24.19 -31.15 -7.52
CA VAL A 539 23.51 -30.91 -6.24
C VAL A 539 23.91 -29.56 -5.63
N ASP A 540 25.08 -29.03 -5.99
CA ASP A 540 25.58 -27.76 -5.47
C ASP A 540 24.87 -26.56 -6.12
N PHE A 541 24.94 -25.42 -5.45
CA PHE A 541 24.46 -24.17 -6.02
C PHE A 541 25.29 -23.84 -7.26
N GLY A 542 24.63 -23.37 -8.34
CA GLY A 542 25.30 -23.16 -9.64
C GLY A 542 25.81 -24.42 -10.35
N GLY A 543 25.75 -25.60 -9.71
CA GLY A 543 26.25 -26.88 -10.24
C GLY A 543 27.76 -27.08 -10.06
N THR A 544 28.43 -26.21 -9.31
CA THR A 544 29.86 -26.26 -9.01
C THR A 544 30.15 -25.91 -7.55
N HIS A 545 31.36 -26.23 -7.10
CA HIS A 545 31.91 -25.70 -5.85
C HIS A 545 33.44 -25.63 -5.93
N LEU A 546 34.06 -24.83 -5.05
CA LEU A 546 35.51 -24.73 -4.92
C LEU A 546 35.98 -25.48 -3.67
N THR A 547 37.07 -26.24 -3.80
CA THR A 547 37.71 -26.94 -2.68
C THR A 547 39.17 -26.53 -2.52
N THR A 548 39.68 -26.62 -1.29
CA THR A 548 41.10 -26.47 -1.02
C THR A 548 41.55 -27.40 0.09
N SER A 549 42.80 -27.87 0.02
CA SER A 549 43.56 -28.43 1.14
C SER A 549 44.83 -27.61 1.44
N SER A 550 44.92 -26.40 0.88
CA SER A 550 46.07 -25.52 1.09
C SER A 550 45.89 -24.77 2.41
N ALA A 551 46.74 -25.08 3.39
CA ALA A 551 46.75 -24.38 4.67
C ALA A 551 46.87 -22.86 4.48
N GLY A 552 45.96 -22.10 5.08
CA GLY A 552 45.91 -20.64 5.00
C GLY A 552 45.19 -20.06 3.78
N ALA A 553 44.71 -20.89 2.84
CA ALA A 553 43.88 -20.41 1.73
C ALA A 553 42.59 -19.77 2.25
N THR A 554 42.20 -18.63 1.67
CA THR A 554 41.01 -17.86 2.10
C THR A 554 39.97 -17.74 0.99
N ALA A 555 38.71 -17.69 1.40
CA ALA A 555 37.58 -17.19 0.62
C ALA A 555 36.92 -16.07 1.42
N ASN A 556 36.94 -14.84 0.91
CA ASN A 556 36.26 -13.71 1.52
C ASN A 556 35.11 -13.28 0.63
N VAL A 557 33.94 -13.05 1.22
CA VAL A 557 32.75 -12.60 0.50
C VAL A 557 32.18 -11.34 1.15
N THR A 558 31.85 -10.36 0.33
CA THR A 558 31.20 -9.12 0.77
C THR A 558 29.69 -9.24 0.58
N PHE A 559 28.91 -8.94 1.63
CA PHE A 559 27.45 -8.96 1.57
C PHE A 559 26.83 -7.71 2.20
N TYR A 560 25.61 -7.38 1.79
CA TYR A 560 24.75 -6.42 2.49
C TYR A 560 23.59 -7.21 3.10
N GLY A 561 23.15 -6.93 4.32
CA GLY A 561 21.99 -7.62 4.93
C GLY A 561 22.12 -7.76 6.44
N THR A 562 21.31 -8.65 7.03
CA THR A 562 21.28 -8.90 8.49
C THR A 562 21.65 -10.33 8.87
N GLU A 563 21.91 -11.23 7.92
CA GLU A 563 22.50 -12.55 8.19
C GLU A 563 23.16 -13.10 6.92
N ALA A 564 24.29 -13.81 7.07
CA ALA A 564 24.89 -14.63 6.03
C ALA A 564 25.13 -16.07 6.51
N ARG A 565 24.90 -17.04 5.62
CA ARG A 565 25.11 -18.47 5.85
C ARG A 565 26.02 -19.05 4.80
N TRP A 566 27.12 -19.63 5.24
CA TRP A 566 28.04 -20.38 4.39
C TRP A 566 27.52 -21.79 4.18
N ARG A 567 27.42 -22.18 2.91
CA ARG A 567 27.05 -23.52 2.45
C ARG A 567 28.21 -24.22 1.75
N GLY A 568 28.23 -25.54 1.90
CA GLY A 568 29.24 -26.39 1.30
C GLY A 568 29.08 -27.83 1.76
N THR A 569 30.18 -28.57 1.72
CA THR A 569 30.16 -30.01 1.94
C THR A 569 30.74 -30.39 3.30
N ARG A 570 29.99 -31.18 4.07
CA ARG A 570 30.54 -31.98 5.18
C ARG A 570 30.87 -33.38 4.70
N GLY A 571 31.91 -34.00 5.25
CA GLY A 571 32.28 -35.35 4.82
C GLY A 571 33.46 -35.98 5.57
N PRO A 572 33.75 -37.26 5.30
CA PRO A 572 34.77 -38.04 6.00
C PRO A 572 36.21 -37.65 5.63
N ASN A 573 36.37 -36.68 4.74
CA ASN A 573 37.64 -36.16 4.24
C ASN A 573 37.76 -34.63 4.41
N MET A 574 36.87 -34.01 5.20
CA MET A 574 36.85 -32.56 5.40
C MET A 574 37.65 -32.12 6.63
N GLY A 575 38.17 -30.89 6.57
CA GLY A 575 39.06 -30.29 7.56
C GLY A 575 38.42 -29.20 8.41
N TYR A 576 39.27 -28.45 9.10
CA TYR A 576 38.88 -27.28 9.89
C TYR A 576 38.93 -26.00 9.06
N ALA A 577 37.90 -25.18 9.22
CA ALA A 577 37.84 -23.83 8.65
C ALA A 577 37.68 -22.78 9.75
N ASP A 578 38.57 -21.81 9.78
CA ASP A 578 38.46 -20.66 10.65
C ASP A 578 37.52 -19.61 10.01
N ILE A 579 36.74 -18.91 10.83
CA ILE A 579 35.74 -17.92 10.39
C ILE A 579 36.08 -16.52 10.93
N TRP A 580 35.96 -15.51 10.07
CA TRP A 580 36.00 -14.09 10.42
C TRP A 580 34.75 -13.40 9.90
N LEU A 581 34.26 -12.43 10.67
CA LEU A 581 33.20 -11.52 10.26
C LEU A 581 33.66 -10.10 10.57
N ASP A 582 33.73 -9.26 9.53
CA ASP A 582 34.20 -7.87 9.61
C ASP A 582 35.59 -7.74 10.25
N GLY A 583 36.48 -8.69 9.91
CA GLY A 583 37.84 -8.76 10.46
C GLY A 583 37.94 -9.35 11.86
N VAL A 584 36.83 -9.68 12.52
CA VAL A 584 36.79 -10.27 13.87
C VAL A 584 36.66 -11.79 13.76
N PHE A 585 37.57 -12.52 14.42
CA PHE A 585 37.51 -13.99 14.47
C PHE A 585 36.27 -14.47 15.23
N ARG A 586 35.54 -15.42 14.64
CA ARG A 586 34.27 -15.96 15.18
C ARG A 586 34.36 -17.40 15.64
N GLY A 587 35.43 -18.11 15.31
CA GLY A 587 35.66 -19.50 15.73
C GLY A 587 36.11 -20.39 14.58
N THR A 588 36.27 -21.67 14.89
CA THR A 588 36.68 -22.72 13.94
C THR A 588 35.54 -23.72 13.77
N VAL A 589 35.24 -24.08 12.53
CA VAL A 589 34.21 -25.05 12.15
C VAL A 589 34.87 -26.37 11.79
N ASP A 590 34.40 -27.47 12.40
CA ASP A 590 34.73 -28.83 11.99
C ASP A 590 33.78 -29.28 10.89
N LEU A 591 34.31 -29.48 9.68
CA LEU A 591 33.54 -29.94 8.53
C LEU A 591 33.44 -31.47 8.46
N TYR A 592 34.12 -32.20 9.36
CA TYR A 592 34.07 -33.65 9.38
C TYR A 592 32.65 -34.17 9.66
N SER A 593 32.26 -35.19 8.90
CA SER A 593 31.08 -36.01 9.13
C SER A 593 31.37 -37.43 8.69
N GLY A 594 30.80 -38.43 9.36
CA GLY A 594 30.95 -39.85 8.96
C GLY A 594 30.31 -40.17 7.59
N SER A 595 29.53 -39.25 7.03
CA SER A 595 28.90 -39.36 5.71
C SER A 595 28.91 -38.00 4.99
N PHE A 596 28.91 -38.02 3.66
CA PHE A 596 28.85 -36.81 2.86
C PHE A 596 27.47 -36.14 2.95
N ALA A 597 27.49 -34.82 3.11
CA ALA A 597 26.32 -33.95 2.98
C ALA A 597 26.74 -32.70 2.22
N THR A 598 26.41 -32.65 0.92
CA THR A 598 26.62 -31.49 0.02
C THR A 598 25.51 -30.46 0.20
N GLY A 599 25.79 -29.19 -0.11
CA GLY A 599 24.85 -28.07 0.09
C GLY A 599 24.38 -27.83 1.53
N ALA A 600 25.15 -28.27 2.53
CA ALA A 600 24.80 -28.15 3.95
C ALA A 600 25.12 -26.75 4.48
N ASP A 601 24.28 -26.23 5.40
CA ASP A 601 24.60 -25.02 6.18
C ASP A 601 25.79 -25.33 7.13
N LEU A 602 26.97 -24.79 6.81
CA LEU A 602 28.21 -25.04 7.55
C LEU A 602 28.36 -24.09 8.73
N TRP A 603 27.98 -22.83 8.54
CA TRP A 603 28.06 -21.78 9.55
C TRP A 603 27.12 -20.60 9.22
N SER A 604 26.64 -19.89 10.26
CA SER A 604 25.84 -18.67 10.14
C SER A 604 26.45 -17.54 10.96
N THR A 605 26.36 -16.30 10.46
CA THR A 605 26.69 -15.09 11.24
C THR A 605 25.80 -14.89 12.45
N GLY A 606 24.62 -15.55 12.48
CA GLY A 606 23.48 -15.08 13.26
C GLY A 606 23.00 -13.72 12.76
N THR A 607 22.10 -13.10 13.50
CA THR A 607 21.62 -11.74 13.18
C THR A 607 22.72 -10.71 13.42
N VAL A 608 23.01 -9.92 12.40
CA VAL A 608 23.90 -8.75 12.41
C VAL A 608 23.10 -7.49 12.11
N ALA A 609 23.68 -6.31 12.40
CA ALA A 609 23.06 -5.04 12.04
C ALA A 609 22.89 -4.96 10.51
N ARG A 610 21.80 -4.36 10.02
CA ARG A 610 21.63 -4.16 8.57
C ARG A 610 22.75 -3.27 8.05
N GLY A 611 23.54 -3.77 7.10
CA GLY A 611 24.65 -3.02 6.53
C GLY A 611 25.56 -3.87 5.65
N TRP A 612 26.67 -3.28 5.21
CA TRP A 612 27.73 -3.99 4.49
C TRP A 612 28.65 -4.74 5.46
N HIS A 613 28.94 -5.99 5.13
CA HIS A 613 29.74 -6.92 5.92
C HIS A 613 30.69 -7.73 5.03
N VAL A 614 31.74 -8.30 5.65
CA VAL A 614 32.66 -9.25 5.00
C VAL A 614 32.74 -10.54 5.83
N LEU A 615 32.34 -11.66 5.23
CA LEU A 615 32.55 -13.00 5.78
C LEU A 615 33.83 -13.60 5.19
N GLY A 616 34.79 -13.93 6.05
CA GLY A 616 36.04 -14.59 5.69
C GLY A 616 36.09 -16.03 6.18
N ILE A 617 36.47 -16.95 5.29
CA ILE A 617 36.63 -18.38 5.56
C ILE A 617 38.07 -18.76 5.22
N ARG A 618 38.81 -19.35 6.17
CA ARG A 618 40.20 -19.79 5.95
C ARG A 618 40.37 -21.25 6.24
N ALA A 619 40.94 -21.99 5.30
CA ALA A 619 41.33 -23.37 5.52
C ALA A 619 42.51 -23.44 6.52
N GLN A 620 42.35 -24.20 7.60
CA GLN A 620 43.39 -24.27 8.63
C GLN A 620 44.58 -25.16 8.21
N GLY A 621 44.36 -26.12 7.31
CA GLY A 621 45.32 -27.19 7.02
C GLY A 621 45.42 -28.23 8.15
N ALA A 622 44.37 -28.33 8.95
CA ALA A 622 44.23 -29.28 10.04
C ALA A 622 42.82 -29.90 9.98
N ARG A 623 42.63 -31.04 10.65
CA ARG A 623 41.41 -31.82 10.55
C ARG A 623 41.11 -32.62 11.82
N ASN A 624 39.86 -33.04 11.95
CA ASN A 624 39.47 -34.05 12.91
C ASN A 624 40.31 -35.33 12.72
N PRO A 625 40.79 -35.99 13.80
CA PRO A 625 41.55 -37.25 13.68
C PRO A 625 40.80 -38.38 12.94
N LEU A 626 39.46 -38.34 12.94
CA LEU A 626 38.63 -39.30 12.19
C LEU A 626 38.54 -38.97 10.69
N SER A 627 38.96 -37.77 10.28
CA SER A 627 38.94 -37.34 8.89
C SER A 627 40.15 -37.84 8.13
N SER A 628 39.92 -38.28 6.89
CA SER A 628 40.94 -38.80 5.99
C SER A 628 41.76 -37.71 5.28
N ALA A 629 41.22 -36.49 5.16
CA ALA A 629 41.84 -35.32 4.55
C ALA A 629 41.35 -34.02 5.23
N ASP A 630 41.89 -32.88 4.84
CA ASP A 630 41.63 -31.56 5.43
C ASP A 630 40.95 -30.59 4.45
N TYR A 631 40.11 -31.13 3.57
CA TYR A 631 39.44 -30.32 2.56
C TYR A 631 38.46 -29.31 3.18
N VAL A 632 38.44 -28.10 2.63
CA VAL A 632 37.42 -27.09 2.88
C VAL A 632 36.74 -26.78 1.55
N ALA A 633 35.41 -26.79 1.53
CA ALA A 633 34.59 -26.58 0.34
C ALA A 633 33.72 -25.32 0.47
N ILE A 634 33.72 -24.48 -0.56
CA ILE A 634 32.82 -23.33 -0.71
C ILE A 634 31.90 -23.64 -1.88
N ASP A 635 30.61 -23.80 -1.59
CA ASP A 635 29.54 -23.90 -2.57
C ASP A 635 28.91 -22.50 -2.74
N SER A 636 28.27 -21.99 -1.69
CA SER A 636 27.65 -20.66 -1.76
C SER A 636 27.60 -19.95 -0.41
N VAL A 637 27.33 -18.65 -0.45
CA VAL A 637 26.94 -17.87 0.73
C VAL A 637 25.57 -17.27 0.50
N ALA A 638 24.59 -17.76 1.24
CA ALA A 638 23.22 -17.26 1.25
C ALA A 638 23.11 -16.09 2.23
N VAL A 639 22.40 -15.04 1.85
CA VAL A 639 22.24 -13.84 2.68
C VAL A 639 20.75 -13.54 2.85
N SER A 640 20.37 -13.00 4.00
CA SER A 640 19.00 -12.65 4.35
C SER A 640 18.87 -11.30 5.06
N GLY A 641 17.61 -10.83 5.12
CA GLY A 641 17.19 -9.59 5.77
C GLY A 641 17.93 -8.36 5.26
N TYR A 642 17.88 -8.21 3.93
CA TYR A 642 18.25 -7.03 3.18
C TYR A 642 17.50 -5.79 3.64
#